data_AF-Q7Y208-F1
#
_entry.id   AF-Q7Y208-F1
#
_cell.length_a   1.000
_cell.length_b   1.000
_cell.length_c   1.000
_cell.angle_alpha   90.00
_cell.angle_beta   90.00
_cell.angle_gamma   90.00
#
_symmetry.space_group_name_H-M   'P 1'
#
loop_
_entity.id
_entity.type
_entity.pdbx_description
1 polymer ?
#
loop_
_entity_poly.entity_id
_entity_poly.type
_entity_poly.pdbx_seq_one_letter_code
_entity_poly.pdbx_strand_id
1 'polypeptide(L)'
;MNSRPSNPTKLVIRSSTLLFCGVVLIHLFAAQIDAQRSTSRWQTLNGDAPLVIARGGFSGLYPDSSIAAYQLATLTSVADVVLWCDLQLTKDGLGICFPDLNLANASTIDRVYPNREKSYSVNGVTTKGWFPNDFSLTELQNFLLIRGILSRTDRFDGNGYLISTIEDVVTTLNREGFWLNVQHDAFYEQQNLSMSSFLLSVSRTVSIDFISSPEVNFFKKITGSFGRNGPTFVFQFLGKEDFEPTTNRTYGSILSNLTFVKTFASGILVPKSYILPLDDEQYLVPHTSLVQDAHKAGLQVYVSGFANDVDIAYNYSSDPVSEYLSFVDNGDFSVDGVLSDFPITASAAVDCFSHIGRNATKQVDFLVISKDGASGDYPGCTDLAYEKAIKDGADVIDCSVQMSSDGVPFCLRSIDLRNSIAALQNTFSNRSTSVPEISSVPGIFTFSLTWPEIQSLTPAISNPFRVYRIFRNPREKNSGKLISLSQFLDLAKTYTSLSGVLISVENAAYLREKQGLDVVQAVLDTLTEAGYSNGTTTTKVMIQSTNSSVLVDFKKQSKYETVYKIEETIGNIRDSAIEDIKKFANAVVINKDSVFPNSDSFLTGQTNVVERLQKSQLPVYVELFRNEFVSQAYDFFSDATVEINAYIYGAGINGTITEFPFTAARYKRNRCLGREEVPPYMLPVNPGGLLNVMSPLSLPPAQAPNQDFIEADVTEPPLSPVIAKAPTSTPGTPSTIAQAPSGQTRLKLSLLLSVFFLSLLLL
;
A
#
# COMPACT_ATOMS: atom_id res chain seq x y z
N MET A 1 13.85 4.11 -94.99
CA MET A 1 13.92 2.81 -95.70
C MET A 1 14.36 1.73 -94.72
N ASN A 2 13.53 0.70 -94.60
CA ASN A 2 13.81 -0.70 -94.25
C ASN A 2 14.55 -1.08 -92.95
N SER A 3 13.71 -1.53 -92.01
CA SER A 3 13.84 -2.72 -91.16
C SER A 3 14.74 -3.85 -91.66
N ARG A 4 15.46 -4.53 -90.74
CA ARG A 4 15.72 -5.99 -90.69
C ARG A 4 16.46 -6.41 -89.38
N PRO A 5 16.50 -7.71 -88.99
CA PRO A 5 15.93 -8.15 -87.70
C PRO A 5 16.84 -9.02 -86.81
N SER A 6 16.32 -9.27 -85.60
CA SER A 6 16.50 -10.37 -84.63
C SER A 6 17.41 -11.58 -84.94
N ASN A 7 18.11 -12.08 -83.90
CA ASN A 7 18.07 -13.50 -83.51
C ASN A 7 18.49 -13.77 -82.04
N PRO A 8 18.03 -14.87 -81.39
CA PRO A 8 18.04 -15.07 -79.93
C PRO A 8 19.06 -16.12 -79.43
N THR A 9 19.37 -16.08 -78.13
CA THR A 9 20.16 -17.12 -77.44
C THR A 9 19.35 -17.73 -76.30
N LYS A 10 19.10 -19.04 -76.38
CA LYS A 10 18.55 -19.88 -75.30
C LYS A 10 19.61 -20.11 -74.22
N LEU A 11 19.24 -20.02 -72.93
CA LEU A 11 20.02 -20.62 -71.84
C LEU A 11 19.08 -21.32 -70.85
N VAL A 12 19.31 -22.63 -70.69
CA VAL A 12 18.60 -23.57 -69.82
C VAL A 12 19.21 -23.47 -68.41
N ILE A 13 18.40 -23.18 -67.39
CA ILE A 13 18.84 -23.11 -65.98
C ILE A 13 18.33 -24.36 -65.24
N ARG A 14 19.27 -25.08 -64.64
CA ARG A 14 19.09 -26.34 -63.89
C ARG A 14 18.31 -26.13 -62.58
N SER A 15 17.41 -27.07 -62.30
CA SER A 15 16.44 -27.10 -61.20
C SER A 15 17.00 -27.34 -59.78
N SER A 16 18.31 -27.22 -59.57
CA SER A 16 18.92 -27.37 -58.23
C SER A 16 18.98 -26.05 -57.45
N THR A 17 18.77 -24.90 -58.11
CA THR A 17 18.90 -23.57 -57.48
C THR A 17 17.63 -23.09 -56.78
N LEU A 18 16.47 -23.70 -57.06
CA LEU A 18 15.19 -23.29 -56.50
C LEU A 18 15.03 -23.64 -55.01
N LEU A 19 15.66 -24.70 -54.52
CA LEU A 19 15.55 -25.07 -53.10
C LEU A 19 16.36 -24.14 -52.17
N PHE A 20 17.48 -23.61 -52.65
CA PHE A 20 18.30 -22.65 -51.89
C PHE A 20 17.67 -21.26 -51.80
N CYS A 21 16.83 -20.86 -52.76
CA CYS A 21 16.13 -19.58 -52.69
C CYS A 21 15.01 -19.57 -51.63
N GLY A 22 14.40 -20.72 -51.33
CA GLY A 22 13.33 -20.83 -50.32
C GLY A 22 13.80 -20.58 -48.88
N VAL A 23 15.00 -21.06 -48.53
CA VAL A 23 15.54 -20.92 -47.15
C VAL A 23 16.06 -19.50 -46.90
N VAL A 24 16.61 -18.84 -47.91
CA VAL A 24 17.12 -17.45 -47.78
C VAL A 24 15.99 -16.44 -47.64
N LEU A 25 14.83 -16.68 -48.26
CA LEU A 25 13.65 -15.82 -48.11
C LEU A 25 13.03 -15.89 -46.71
N ILE A 26 13.05 -17.04 -46.04
CA ILE A 26 12.54 -17.15 -44.65
C ILE A 26 13.44 -16.39 -43.66
N HIS A 27 14.76 -16.36 -43.88
CA HIS A 27 15.67 -15.57 -43.04
C HIS A 27 15.62 -14.06 -43.33
N LEU A 28 15.36 -13.64 -44.57
CA LEU A 28 15.19 -12.21 -44.89
C LEU A 28 13.87 -11.65 -44.36
N PHE A 29 12.79 -12.44 -44.32
CA PHE A 29 11.54 -12.00 -43.69
C PHE A 29 11.60 -11.99 -42.15
N ALA A 30 12.39 -12.87 -41.53
CA ALA A 30 12.63 -12.81 -40.09
C ALA A 30 13.43 -11.55 -39.69
N ALA A 31 14.44 -11.15 -40.48
CA ALA A 31 15.29 -10.00 -40.18
C ALA A 31 14.61 -8.63 -40.36
N GLN A 32 13.51 -8.54 -41.12
CA GLN A 32 12.75 -7.28 -41.26
C GLN A 32 11.69 -7.08 -40.18
N ILE A 33 11.32 -8.11 -39.41
CA ILE A 33 10.35 -7.97 -38.32
C ILE A 33 11.00 -7.40 -37.05
N ASP A 34 12.31 -7.56 -36.86
CA ASP A 34 13.01 -7.03 -35.67
C ASP A 34 13.50 -5.58 -35.80
N ALA A 35 13.39 -4.94 -36.97
CA ALA A 35 13.96 -3.61 -37.21
C ALA A 35 13.06 -2.42 -36.83
N GLN A 36 11.91 -2.65 -36.17
CA GLN A 36 11.08 -1.61 -35.57
C GLN A 36 10.85 -1.82 -34.07
N ARG A 37 11.76 -2.54 -33.38
CA ARG A 37 11.75 -2.50 -31.92
C ARG A 37 12.13 -1.09 -31.48
N SER A 38 11.15 -0.34 -31.00
CA SER A 38 11.35 0.95 -30.35
C SER A 38 12.55 0.88 -29.42
N THR A 39 13.45 1.86 -29.50
CA THR A 39 14.56 2.00 -28.53
C THR A 39 14.05 2.42 -27.16
N SER A 40 12.75 2.73 -27.03
CA SER A 40 12.13 3.01 -25.75
C SER A 40 11.99 1.75 -24.91
N ARG A 41 12.13 1.93 -23.59
CA ARG A 41 11.84 0.91 -22.60
C ARG A 41 10.34 0.73 -22.38
N TRP A 42 9.53 1.74 -22.71
CA TRP A 42 8.09 1.72 -22.55
C TRP A 42 7.40 1.04 -23.73
N GLN A 43 6.42 0.20 -23.42
CA GLN A 43 5.56 -0.48 -24.40
C GLN A 43 4.24 0.28 -24.62
N THR A 44 4.25 1.59 -24.42
CA THR A 44 3.14 2.49 -24.75
C THR A 44 3.02 2.63 -26.26
N LEU A 45 1.91 3.19 -26.75
CA LEU A 45 1.66 3.28 -28.20
C LEU A 45 2.79 4.01 -28.95
N ASN A 46 3.29 5.09 -28.34
CA ASN A 46 4.34 5.94 -28.94
C ASN A 46 5.74 5.65 -28.36
N GLY A 47 5.86 4.80 -27.33
CA GLY A 47 7.10 4.57 -26.61
C GLY A 47 7.44 5.65 -25.57
N ASP A 48 6.54 6.60 -25.29
CA ASP A 48 6.75 7.58 -24.22
C ASP A 48 6.42 6.98 -22.84
N ALA A 49 6.85 7.66 -21.77
CA ALA A 49 6.45 7.27 -20.42
C ALA A 49 4.92 7.43 -20.25
N PRO A 50 4.25 6.53 -19.51
CA PRO A 50 2.82 6.66 -19.22
C PRO A 50 2.51 7.97 -18.52
N LEU A 51 1.44 8.65 -18.96
CA LEU A 51 0.98 9.90 -18.34
C LEU A 51 0.46 9.64 -16.93
N VAL A 52 0.83 10.51 -16.00
CA VAL A 52 0.21 10.59 -14.68
C VAL A 52 -0.94 11.58 -14.77
N ILE A 53 -2.17 11.13 -14.49
CA ILE A 53 -3.37 11.96 -14.56
C ILE A 53 -3.97 12.06 -13.14
N ALA A 54 -4.05 13.27 -12.60
CA ALA A 54 -4.52 13.55 -11.25
C ALA A 54 -6.04 13.78 -11.25
N ARG A 55 -6.83 12.77 -10.81
CA ARG A 55 -8.30 12.79 -10.81
C ARG A 55 -8.82 13.86 -9.84
N GLY A 56 -9.27 14.99 -10.37
CA GLY A 56 -9.70 16.12 -9.52
C GLY A 56 -8.56 16.67 -8.66
N GLY A 57 -7.31 16.52 -9.09
CA GLY A 57 -6.12 16.82 -8.30
C GLY A 57 -5.73 15.67 -7.36
N PHE A 58 -5.31 15.99 -6.14
CA PHE A 58 -5.02 15.03 -5.07
C PHE A 58 -6.30 14.72 -4.27
N SER A 59 -7.31 14.19 -4.96
CA SER A 59 -8.65 13.89 -4.42
C SER A 59 -8.66 12.76 -3.38
N GLY A 60 -7.57 12.02 -3.25
CA GLY A 60 -7.32 11.06 -2.17
C GLY A 60 -7.26 11.68 -0.77
N LEU A 61 -6.97 12.99 -0.70
CA LEU A 61 -6.79 13.72 0.56
C LEU A 61 -7.76 14.89 0.71
N TYR A 62 -7.85 15.72 -0.33
CA TYR A 62 -8.70 16.92 -0.35
C TYR A 62 -10.04 16.63 -1.02
N PRO A 63 -11.07 17.48 -0.81
CA PRO A 63 -12.25 17.49 -1.66
C PRO A 63 -11.86 17.55 -3.13
N ASP A 64 -12.45 16.66 -3.93
CA ASP A 64 -12.21 16.54 -5.36
C ASP A 64 -12.44 17.89 -6.06
N SER A 65 -11.56 18.24 -7.01
CA SER A 65 -11.64 19.45 -7.82
C SER A 65 -11.51 20.76 -7.03
N SER A 66 -11.12 20.69 -5.75
CA SER A 66 -10.70 21.88 -5.00
C SER A 66 -9.36 22.40 -5.53
N ILE A 67 -9.15 23.72 -5.45
CA ILE A 67 -7.89 24.31 -5.89
C ILE A 67 -6.69 23.75 -5.12
N ALA A 68 -6.85 23.41 -3.84
CA ALA A 68 -5.80 22.79 -3.02
C ALA A 68 -5.47 21.36 -3.49
N ALA A 69 -6.47 20.57 -3.92
CA ALA A 69 -6.23 19.26 -4.50
C ALA A 69 -5.35 19.37 -5.76
N TYR A 70 -5.68 20.29 -6.67
CA TYR A 70 -4.89 20.51 -7.89
C TYR A 70 -3.49 21.07 -7.60
N GLN A 71 -3.37 22.00 -6.63
CA GLN A 71 -2.08 22.53 -6.19
C GLN A 71 -1.19 21.44 -5.60
N LEU A 72 -1.71 20.59 -4.71
CA LEU A 72 -0.93 19.51 -4.12
C LEU A 72 -0.47 18.52 -5.20
N ALA A 73 -1.38 18.10 -6.10
CA ALA A 73 -1.03 17.24 -7.23
C ALA A 73 0.10 17.83 -8.07
N THR A 74 0.05 19.14 -8.35
CA THR A 74 1.11 19.86 -9.08
C THR A 74 2.45 19.86 -8.34
N LEU A 75 2.44 20.01 -7.02
CA LEU A 75 3.65 20.12 -6.20
C LEU A 75 4.31 18.76 -5.94
N THR A 76 3.55 17.66 -5.94
CA THR A 76 4.03 16.33 -5.52
C THR A 76 4.03 15.30 -6.64
N SER A 77 3.97 15.71 -7.91
CA SER A 77 3.88 14.80 -9.07
C SER A 77 5.00 15.07 -10.09
N VAL A 78 5.07 14.26 -11.14
CA VAL A 78 5.87 14.55 -12.34
C VAL A 78 5.49 15.91 -12.94
N ALA A 79 6.45 16.55 -13.61
CA ALA A 79 6.30 17.94 -14.08
C ALA A 79 5.21 18.12 -15.15
N ASP A 80 4.91 17.06 -15.89
CA ASP A 80 3.91 16.94 -16.95
C ASP A 80 2.63 16.22 -16.48
N VAL A 81 2.35 16.25 -15.16
CA VAL A 81 1.10 15.73 -14.61
C VAL A 81 -0.10 16.39 -15.29
N VAL A 82 -1.03 15.56 -15.76
CA VAL A 82 -2.27 16.03 -16.37
C VAL A 82 -3.33 16.21 -15.29
N LEU A 83 -3.97 17.38 -15.24
CA LEU A 83 -5.03 17.69 -14.29
C LEU A 83 -6.39 17.32 -14.90
N TRP A 84 -7.11 16.43 -14.22
CA TRP A 84 -8.43 15.97 -14.64
C TRP A 84 -9.54 16.81 -14.03
N CYS A 85 -10.48 17.22 -14.86
CA CYS A 85 -11.67 17.97 -14.49
C CYS A 85 -12.91 17.31 -15.11
N ASP A 86 -13.81 16.83 -14.26
CA ASP A 86 -15.14 16.41 -14.68
C ASP A 86 -15.99 17.65 -14.97
N LEU A 87 -16.26 17.89 -16.25
CA LEU A 87 -16.90 19.10 -16.75
C LEU A 87 -18.42 19.04 -16.54
N GLN A 88 -18.93 20.00 -15.77
CA GLN A 88 -20.35 20.27 -15.63
C GLN A 88 -20.71 21.68 -16.12
N LEU A 89 -21.92 21.86 -16.66
CA LEU A 89 -22.41 23.18 -17.06
C LEU A 89 -23.43 23.72 -16.06
N THR A 90 -23.17 24.94 -15.62
CA THR A 90 -24.09 25.74 -14.80
C THR A 90 -25.32 26.20 -15.60
N LYS A 91 -26.35 26.70 -14.90
CA LYS A 91 -27.57 27.24 -15.52
C LYS A 91 -27.31 28.36 -16.53
N ASP A 92 -26.29 29.18 -16.26
CA ASP A 92 -25.81 30.29 -17.09
C ASP A 92 -24.77 29.86 -18.14
N GLY A 93 -24.55 28.56 -18.31
CA GLY A 93 -23.74 28.00 -19.41
C GLY A 93 -22.23 28.06 -19.19
N LEU A 94 -21.78 28.33 -17.97
CA LEU A 94 -20.36 28.32 -17.58
C LEU A 94 -19.93 26.91 -17.16
N GLY A 95 -18.67 26.55 -17.43
CA GLY A 95 -18.10 25.24 -17.12
C GLY A 95 -17.34 25.22 -15.79
N ILE A 96 -17.66 24.22 -14.97
CA ILE A 96 -17.04 23.99 -13.67
C ILE A 96 -16.41 22.59 -13.62
N CYS A 97 -15.42 22.42 -12.74
CA CYS A 97 -14.89 21.11 -12.38
C CYS A 97 -15.64 20.56 -11.18
N PHE A 98 -16.40 19.48 -11.40
CA PHE A 98 -17.16 18.81 -10.33
C PHE A 98 -17.41 17.33 -10.67
N PRO A 99 -17.11 16.40 -9.75
CA PRO A 99 -16.99 14.97 -10.05
C PRO A 99 -18.29 14.24 -10.41
N ASP A 100 -19.45 14.79 -10.05
CA ASP A 100 -20.74 14.09 -10.16
C ASP A 100 -21.85 15.01 -10.68
N LEU A 101 -22.81 14.48 -11.42
CA LEU A 101 -23.97 15.23 -11.87
C LEU A 101 -24.88 15.69 -10.72
N ASN A 102 -24.90 14.94 -9.62
CA ASN A 102 -25.58 15.34 -8.40
C ASN A 102 -24.59 16.09 -7.49
N LEU A 103 -24.76 17.41 -7.40
CA LEU A 103 -23.93 18.30 -6.59
C LEU A 103 -23.92 17.93 -5.10
N ALA A 104 -24.87 17.15 -4.59
CA ALA A 104 -24.81 16.66 -3.20
C ALA A 104 -23.66 15.65 -2.97
N ASN A 105 -23.14 15.01 -4.02
CA ASN A 105 -21.98 14.14 -3.92
C ASN A 105 -20.70 15.00 -4.00
N ALA A 106 -19.99 15.15 -2.89
CA ALA A 106 -18.81 16.03 -2.71
C ALA A 106 -19.10 17.53 -2.49
N SER A 107 -20.30 17.92 -2.06
CA SER A 107 -20.55 19.30 -1.62
C SER A 107 -21.62 19.44 -0.51
N THR A 108 -21.72 20.61 0.09
CA THR A 108 -22.74 20.95 1.09
C THR A 108 -24.04 21.54 0.52
N ILE A 109 -24.30 21.39 -0.78
CA ILE A 109 -25.43 22.06 -1.46
C ILE A 109 -26.79 21.68 -0.88
N ASP A 110 -26.95 20.44 -0.42
CA ASP A 110 -28.17 19.91 0.20
C ASP A 110 -28.53 20.65 1.49
N ARG A 111 -27.53 21.13 2.23
CA ARG A 111 -27.70 21.94 3.45
C ARG A 111 -28.03 23.40 3.13
N VAL A 112 -27.43 23.95 2.06
CA VAL A 112 -27.62 25.36 1.66
C VAL A 112 -28.94 25.56 0.92
N TYR A 113 -29.33 24.60 0.08
CA TYR A 113 -30.55 24.64 -0.74
C TYR A 113 -31.40 23.36 -0.59
N PRO A 114 -31.86 22.99 0.62
CA PRO A 114 -32.55 21.71 0.88
C PRO A 114 -33.81 21.49 0.04
N ASN A 115 -34.45 22.57 -0.43
CA ASN A 115 -35.71 22.52 -1.19
C ASN A 115 -35.52 22.66 -2.71
N ARG A 116 -34.27 22.57 -3.21
CA ARG A 116 -33.96 22.72 -4.65
C ARG A 116 -33.51 21.43 -5.34
N GLU A 117 -33.69 20.29 -4.69
CA GLU A 117 -33.59 19.00 -5.37
C GLU A 117 -34.65 18.91 -6.49
N LYS A 118 -34.29 18.30 -7.61
CA LYS A 118 -35.19 17.99 -8.73
C LYS A 118 -35.03 16.54 -9.14
N SER A 119 -35.93 16.09 -10.01
CA SER A 119 -35.83 14.80 -10.68
C SER A 119 -35.75 15.02 -12.18
N TYR A 120 -34.71 14.49 -12.82
CA TYR A 120 -34.55 14.47 -14.26
C TYR A 120 -34.36 13.04 -14.76
N SER A 121 -34.64 12.81 -16.04
CA SER A 121 -34.28 11.56 -16.71
C SER A 121 -32.85 11.67 -17.24
N VAL A 122 -31.90 11.02 -16.57
CA VAL A 122 -30.49 10.96 -17.00
C VAL A 122 -30.27 9.58 -17.63
N ASN A 123 -30.00 9.55 -18.94
CA ASN A 123 -29.82 8.31 -19.71
C ASN A 123 -30.94 7.27 -19.50
N GLY A 124 -32.19 7.74 -19.40
CA GLY A 124 -33.39 6.91 -19.23
C GLY A 124 -33.71 6.53 -17.78
N VAL A 125 -32.84 6.87 -16.82
CA VAL A 125 -33.05 6.63 -15.39
C VAL A 125 -33.57 7.90 -14.74
N THR A 126 -34.63 7.79 -13.94
CA THR A 126 -35.10 8.92 -13.12
C THR A 126 -34.13 9.14 -11.97
N THR A 127 -33.35 10.21 -12.06
CA THR A 127 -32.31 10.58 -11.08
C THR A 127 -32.80 11.79 -10.30
N LYS A 128 -32.72 11.71 -8.97
CA LYS A 128 -33.09 12.78 -8.05
C LYS A 128 -31.83 13.38 -7.40
N GLY A 129 -31.75 14.70 -7.32
CA GLY A 129 -30.59 15.38 -6.73
C GLY A 129 -30.55 16.87 -7.04
N TRP A 130 -29.38 17.48 -6.83
CA TRP A 130 -29.11 18.87 -7.14
C TRP A 130 -28.25 18.94 -8.41
N PHE A 131 -28.78 19.49 -9.50
CA PHE A 131 -28.11 19.43 -10.79
C PHE A 131 -27.42 20.76 -11.12
N PRO A 132 -26.19 20.77 -11.68
CA PRO A 132 -25.47 21.99 -12.07
C PRO A 132 -26.28 22.99 -12.89
N ASN A 133 -27.09 22.52 -13.84
CA ASN A 133 -27.94 23.38 -14.68
C ASN A 133 -29.12 24.04 -13.95
N ASP A 134 -29.40 23.69 -12.70
CA ASP A 134 -30.43 24.35 -11.89
C ASP A 134 -29.92 25.58 -11.14
N PHE A 135 -28.60 25.81 -11.13
CA PHE A 135 -27.92 26.85 -10.36
C PHE A 135 -27.01 27.70 -11.25
N SER A 136 -27.04 29.02 -11.09
CA SER A 136 -26.03 29.88 -11.72
C SER A 136 -24.68 29.77 -11.00
N LEU A 137 -23.58 30.15 -11.66
CA LEU A 137 -22.26 30.15 -11.01
C LEU A 137 -22.28 30.96 -9.69
N THR A 138 -22.95 32.11 -9.65
CA THR A 138 -23.10 32.91 -8.42
C THR A 138 -23.82 32.15 -7.29
N GLU A 139 -24.80 31.32 -7.63
CA GLU A 139 -25.47 30.47 -6.63
C GLU A 139 -24.53 29.37 -6.12
N LEU A 140 -23.71 28.79 -7.00
CA LEU A 140 -22.77 27.72 -6.64
C LEU A 140 -21.65 28.17 -5.70
N GLN A 141 -21.30 29.46 -5.69
CA GLN A 141 -20.31 30.02 -4.76
C GLN A 141 -20.80 30.08 -3.29
N ASN A 142 -22.05 29.69 -2.99
CA ASN A 142 -22.61 29.73 -1.64
C ASN A 142 -22.48 28.41 -0.86
N PHE A 143 -21.93 27.35 -1.44
CA PHE A 143 -21.68 26.09 -0.75
C PHE A 143 -20.23 25.65 -0.91
N LEU A 144 -19.83 24.69 -0.08
CA LEU A 144 -18.45 24.24 0.02
C LEU A 144 -18.29 22.84 -0.59
N LEU A 145 -17.12 22.60 -1.17
CA LEU A 145 -16.67 21.26 -1.53
C LEU A 145 -16.31 20.47 -0.25
N ILE A 146 -16.69 19.20 -0.24
CA ILE A 146 -16.38 18.24 0.84
C ILE A 146 -15.95 16.90 0.23
N ARG A 147 -15.45 15.97 1.04
CA ARG A 147 -15.14 14.61 0.58
C ARG A 147 -16.38 13.95 -0.04
N GLY A 148 -16.24 13.37 -1.23
CA GLY A 148 -17.27 12.51 -1.84
C GLY A 148 -17.26 11.08 -1.30
N ILE A 149 -16.11 10.62 -0.79
CA ILE A 149 -15.92 9.28 -0.23
C ILE A 149 -15.84 9.39 1.29
N LEU A 150 -16.87 8.89 1.97
CA LEU A 150 -17.01 9.06 3.43
C LEU A 150 -16.01 8.25 4.27
N SER A 151 -15.32 7.27 3.68
CA SER A 151 -14.21 6.57 4.34
C SER A 151 -12.92 7.41 4.39
N ARG A 152 -12.82 8.49 3.60
CA ARG A 152 -11.71 9.46 3.66
C ARG A 152 -11.91 10.43 4.83
N THR A 153 -10.83 11.09 5.22
CA THR A 153 -10.86 12.09 6.30
C THR A 153 -11.68 13.33 5.91
N ASP A 154 -12.46 13.89 6.84
CA ASP A 154 -13.22 15.17 6.68
C ASP A 154 -12.43 16.38 7.14
N ARG A 155 -11.20 16.17 7.62
CA ARG A 155 -10.43 17.22 8.26
C ARG A 155 -10.20 18.43 7.34
N PHE A 156 -10.28 18.22 6.03
CA PHE A 156 -10.16 19.25 5.00
C PHE A 156 -11.50 19.80 4.47
N ASP A 157 -12.65 19.24 4.86
CA ASP A 157 -13.98 19.76 4.49
C ASP A 157 -14.23 21.15 5.08
N GLY A 158 -13.68 21.39 6.28
CA GLY A 158 -13.80 22.66 7.02
C GLY A 158 -12.94 23.82 6.49
N ASN A 159 -12.19 23.61 5.39
CA ASN A 159 -11.26 24.60 4.84
C ASN A 159 -11.95 25.67 3.96
N GLY A 160 -13.22 25.50 3.61
CA GLY A 160 -13.96 26.51 2.84
C GLY A 160 -13.65 26.51 1.33
N TYR A 161 -13.34 25.36 0.75
CA TYR A 161 -13.10 25.25 -0.69
C TYR A 161 -14.38 25.47 -1.51
N LEU A 162 -14.29 26.30 -2.54
CA LEU A 162 -15.39 26.60 -3.47
C LEU A 162 -15.22 25.83 -4.77
N ILE A 163 -16.34 25.62 -5.49
CA ILE A 163 -16.30 25.11 -6.87
C ILE A 163 -15.51 26.10 -7.74
N SER A 164 -14.56 25.56 -8.49
CA SER A 164 -13.74 26.32 -9.45
C SER A 164 -14.31 26.20 -10.86
N THR A 165 -14.28 27.30 -11.62
CA THR A 165 -14.45 27.22 -13.07
C THR A 165 -13.21 26.62 -13.72
N ILE A 166 -13.36 26.15 -14.97
CA ILE A 166 -12.20 25.66 -15.75
C ILE A 166 -11.13 26.75 -15.88
N GLU A 167 -11.56 27.97 -16.19
CA GLU A 167 -10.69 29.12 -16.34
C GLU A 167 -9.96 29.45 -15.03
N ASP A 168 -10.62 29.33 -13.87
CA ASP A 168 -10.00 29.56 -12.56
C ASP A 168 -8.89 28.52 -12.28
N VAL A 169 -9.14 27.24 -12.56
CA VAL A 169 -8.15 26.16 -12.34
C VAL A 169 -6.90 26.43 -13.18
N VAL A 170 -7.09 26.68 -14.49
CA VAL A 170 -5.96 26.89 -15.42
C VAL A 170 -5.21 28.19 -15.13
N THR A 171 -5.93 29.28 -14.86
CA THR A 171 -5.32 30.59 -14.57
C THR A 171 -4.54 30.56 -13.25
N THR A 172 -5.07 29.87 -12.23
CA THR A 172 -4.44 29.82 -10.90
C THR A 172 -3.18 28.96 -10.89
N LEU A 173 -3.17 27.86 -11.64
CA LEU A 173 -2.06 26.91 -11.63
C LEU A 173 -1.01 27.17 -12.71
N ASN A 174 -1.40 27.84 -13.81
CA ASN A 174 -0.52 28.19 -14.94
C ASN A 174 0.30 26.98 -15.44
N ARG A 175 -0.37 25.86 -15.71
CA ARG A 175 0.24 24.59 -16.14
C ARG A 175 -0.33 24.11 -17.47
N GLU A 176 0.50 23.36 -18.19
CA GLU A 176 0.14 22.56 -19.36
C GLU A 176 -0.36 21.17 -18.89
N GLY A 177 -1.18 20.48 -19.67
CA GLY A 177 -1.72 19.17 -19.32
C GLY A 177 -3.10 19.26 -18.65
N PHE A 178 -4.13 19.64 -19.41
CA PHE A 178 -5.50 19.71 -18.90
C PHE A 178 -6.44 18.72 -19.61
N TRP A 179 -7.15 17.92 -18.81
CA TRP A 179 -8.07 16.90 -19.29
C TRP A 179 -9.50 17.23 -18.86
N LEU A 180 -10.37 17.42 -19.85
CA LEU A 180 -11.79 17.66 -19.63
C LEU A 180 -12.61 16.40 -19.90
N ASN A 181 -13.30 15.89 -18.86
CA ASN A 181 -14.20 14.76 -18.99
C ASN A 181 -15.66 15.21 -19.08
N VAL A 182 -16.30 14.98 -20.22
CA VAL A 182 -17.72 15.25 -20.46
C VAL A 182 -18.53 14.01 -20.13
N GLN A 183 -19.12 13.97 -18.93
CA GLN A 183 -19.83 12.79 -18.44
C GLN A 183 -21.23 12.59 -19.05
N HIS A 184 -21.96 13.69 -19.34
CA HIS A 184 -23.41 13.66 -19.59
C HIS A 184 -23.88 14.63 -20.69
N ASP A 185 -23.28 14.60 -21.88
CA ASP A 185 -23.60 15.53 -22.98
C ASP A 185 -25.09 15.46 -23.40
N ALA A 186 -25.66 14.26 -23.55
CA ALA A 186 -27.07 14.06 -23.89
C ALA A 186 -28.04 14.67 -22.86
N PHE A 187 -27.68 14.65 -21.57
CA PHE A 187 -28.48 15.29 -20.52
C PHE A 187 -28.49 16.81 -20.66
N TYR A 188 -27.33 17.42 -20.88
CA TYR A 188 -27.23 18.88 -21.05
C TYR A 188 -27.99 19.36 -22.29
N GLU A 189 -28.02 18.58 -23.38
CA GLU A 189 -28.85 18.91 -24.56
C GLU A 189 -30.34 18.95 -24.23
N GLN A 190 -30.83 18.01 -23.39
CA GLN A 190 -32.23 18.03 -22.94
C GLN A 190 -32.55 19.28 -22.11
N GLN A 191 -31.55 19.89 -21.50
CA GLN A 191 -31.67 21.15 -20.75
C GLN A 191 -31.34 22.39 -21.58
N ASN A 192 -31.27 22.27 -22.92
CA ASN A 192 -30.90 23.35 -23.85
C ASN A 192 -29.51 23.96 -23.60
N LEU A 193 -28.58 23.18 -23.05
CA LEU A 193 -27.16 23.53 -22.90
C LEU A 193 -26.31 22.68 -23.86
N SER A 194 -25.19 23.20 -24.35
CA SER A 194 -24.35 22.51 -25.33
C SER A 194 -22.90 22.41 -24.87
N MET A 195 -22.48 21.19 -24.55
CA MET A 195 -21.08 20.87 -24.22
C MET A 195 -20.13 21.22 -25.37
N SER A 196 -20.51 20.90 -26.61
CA SER A 196 -19.69 21.21 -27.78
C SER A 196 -19.51 22.72 -27.98
N SER A 197 -20.57 23.52 -27.81
CA SER A 197 -20.48 24.99 -27.89
C SER A 197 -19.59 25.56 -26.79
N PHE A 198 -19.73 25.07 -25.56
CA PHE A 198 -18.88 25.47 -24.45
C PHE A 198 -17.40 25.15 -24.73
N LEU A 199 -17.09 23.90 -25.09
CA LEU A 199 -15.73 23.44 -25.37
C LEU A 199 -15.04 24.22 -26.50
N LEU A 200 -15.78 24.58 -27.55
CA LEU A 200 -15.26 25.44 -28.63
C LEU A 200 -15.04 26.89 -28.21
N SER A 201 -15.77 27.37 -27.21
CA SER A 201 -15.58 28.70 -26.65
C SER A 201 -14.36 28.74 -25.73
N VAL A 202 -14.31 27.85 -24.75
CA VAL A 202 -13.24 27.82 -23.73
C VAL A 202 -11.87 27.44 -24.33
N SER A 203 -11.83 26.60 -25.37
CA SER A 203 -10.58 26.26 -26.07
C SER A 203 -9.90 27.44 -26.79
N ARG A 204 -10.57 28.59 -26.90
CA ARG A 204 -9.95 29.82 -27.43
C ARG A 204 -9.09 30.54 -26.40
N THR A 205 -9.33 30.29 -25.11
CA THR A 205 -8.68 30.95 -23.99
C THR A 205 -7.89 29.99 -23.11
N VAL A 206 -8.22 28.71 -23.14
CA VAL A 206 -7.62 27.64 -22.33
C VAL A 206 -7.07 26.56 -23.25
N SER A 207 -5.81 26.15 -23.01
CA SER A 207 -5.25 24.97 -23.68
C SER A 207 -5.88 23.71 -23.08
N ILE A 208 -6.48 22.88 -23.93
CA ILE A 208 -7.08 21.60 -23.53
C ILE A 208 -6.35 20.50 -24.29
N ASP A 209 -5.69 19.61 -23.56
CA ASP A 209 -4.88 18.55 -24.14
C ASP A 209 -5.71 17.29 -24.42
N PHE A 210 -6.71 17.03 -23.57
CA PHE A 210 -7.55 15.85 -23.65
C PHE A 210 -9.03 16.18 -23.43
N ILE A 211 -9.89 15.56 -24.24
CA ILE A 211 -11.34 15.55 -24.04
C ILE A 211 -11.81 14.11 -24.03
N SER A 212 -12.46 13.69 -22.94
CA SER A 212 -13.12 12.39 -22.86
C SER A 212 -14.61 12.48 -22.70
N SER A 213 -15.30 11.40 -23.07
CA SER A 213 -16.71 11.21 -22.80
C SER A 213 -17.07 9.74 -22.91
N PRO A 214 -18.05 9.24 -22.12
CA PRO A 214 -18.59 7.92 -22.29
C PRO A 214 -19.68 7.84 -23.37
N GLU A 215 -20.07 8.95 -24.00
CA GLU A 215 -21.17 9.00 -24.97
C GLU A 215 -20.66 9.07 -26.43
N VAL A 216 -21.06 8.12 -27.29
CA VAL A 216 -20.55 8.04 -28.68
C VAL A 216 -21.05 9.22 -29.52
N ASN A 217 -22.29 9.69 -29.28
CA ASN A 217 -22.85 10.80 -30.04
C ASN A 217 -22.10 12.12 -29.84
N PHE A 218 -21.53 12.32 -28.66
CA PHE A 218 -20.73 13.50 -28.34
C PHE A 218 -19.58 13.69 -29.33
N PHE A 219 -18.80 12.62 -29.58
CA PHE A 219 -17.66 12.67 -30.50
C PHE A 219 -18.05 13.04 -31.94
N LYS A 220 -19.21 12.58 -32.42
CA LYS A 220 -19.71 12.91 -33.77
C LYS A 220 -19.95 14.41 -33.96
N LYS A 221 -20.31 15.12 -32.89
CA LYS A 221 -20.59 16.56 -32.91
C LYS A 221 -19.31 17.39 -32.82
N ILE A 222 -18.35 16.96 -32.01
CA ILE A 222 -17.23 17.81 -31.61
C ILE A 222 -15.94 17.57 -32.39
N THR A 223 -15.64 16.33 -32.79
CA THR A 223 -14.33 15.95 -33.37
C THR A 223 -13.98 16.74 -34.63
N GLY A 224 -14.95 16.96 -35.52
CA GLY A 224 -14.75 17.75 -36.75
C GLY A 224 -14.65 19.27 -36.53
N SER A 225 -14.96 19.76 -35.33
CA SER A 225 -14.91 21.19 -35.01
C SER A 225 -13.53 21.66 -34.55
N PHE A 226 -12.62 20.73 -34.24
CA PHE A 226 -11.24 21.01 -33.87
C PHE A 226 -10.29 20.79 -35.05
N GLY A 227 -9.23 21.61 -35.14
CA GLY A 227 -8.17 21.46 -36.14
C GLY A 227 -7.19 20.33 -35.81
N ARG A 228 -6.14 20.18 -36.64
CA ARG A 228 -5.08 19.16 -36.43
C ARG A 228 -4.34 19.26 -35.09
N ASN A 229 -4.28 20.46 -34.52
CA ASN A 229 -3.64 20.73 -33.23
C ASN A 229 -4.68 20.80 -32.10
N GLY A 230 -5.83 20.14 -32.26
CA GLY A 230 -6.86 20.06 -31.24
C GLY A 230 -6.52 19.04 -30.15
N PRO A 231 -7.41 18.90 -29.14
CA PRO A 231 -7.26 17.95 -28.06
C PRO A 231 -7.29 16.50 -28.55
N THR A 232 -6.66 15.62 -27.78
CA THR A 232 -6.79 14.17 -27.94
C THR A 232 -8.18 13.73 -27.45
N PHE A 233 -8.95 13.10 -28.34
CA PHE A 233 -10.27 12.56 -28.01
C PHE A 233 -10.16 11.15 -27.45
N VAL A 234 -10.71 10.93 -26.26
CA VAL A 234 -10.62 9.66 -25.53
C VAL A 234 -12.00 9.11 -25.18
N PHE A 235 -12.35 7.93 -25.69
CA PHE A 235 -13.63 7.30 -25.37
C PHE A 235 -13.56 6.63 -23.99
N GLN A 236 -14.41 7.05 -23.05
CA GLN A 236 -14.45 6.48 -21.71
C GLN A 236 -15.39 5.27 -21.65
N PHE A 237 -14.87 4.14 -21.22
CA PHE A 237 -15.67 2.96 -20.90
C PHE A 237 -16.13 3.02 -19.45
N LEU A 238 -17.41 2.74 -19.21
CA LEU A 238 -17.97 2.51 -17.88
C LEU A 238 -17.87 1.02 -17.52
N GLY A 239 -18.84 0.44 -16.80
CA GLY A 239 -18.92 -0.99 -16.56
C GLY A 239 -19.24 -1.78 -17.84
N LYS A 240 -18.79 -3.04 -17.91
CA LYS A 240 -18.95 -3.90 -19.11
C LYS A 240 -20.40 -4.10 -19.52
N GLU A 241 -21.29 -4.16 -18.54
CA GLU A 241 -22.73 -4.36 -18.70
C GLU A 241 -23.53 -3.05 -18.78
N ASP A 242 -22.89 -1.91 -18.53
CA ASP A 242 -23.53 -0.61 -18.68
C ASP A 242 -23.77 -0.31 -20.17
N PHE A 243 -24.87 0.38 -20.46
CA PHE A 243 -25.26 0.71 -21.83
C PHE A 243 -24.80 2.11 -22.23
N GLU A 244 -24.20 2.22 -23.40
CA GLU A 244 -23.98 3.51 -24.04
C GLU A 244 -25.30 4.00 -24.67
N PRO A 245 -25.80 5.19 -24.29
CA PRO A 245 -27.17 5.60 -24.56
C PRO A 245 -27.51 5.77 -26.04
N THR A 246 -26.52 6.07 -26.90
CA THR A 246 -26.77 6.36 -28.32
C THR A 246 -26.81 5.10 -29.18
N THR A 247 -25.87 4.20 -28.96
CA THR A 247 -25.72 2.96 -29.72
C THR A 247 -26.62 1.85 -29.19
N ASN A 248 -27.14 2.00 -27.98
CA ASN A 248 -27.92 0.99 -27.26
C ASN A 248 -27.17 -0.36 -27.19
N ARG A 249 -25.84 -0.28 -27.01
CA ARG A 249 -24.93 -1.41 -26.83
C ARG A 249 -24.25 -1.29 -25.48
N THR A 250 -23.86 -2.42 -24.90
CA THR A 250 -23.04 -2.39 -23.70
C THR A 250 -21.63 -1.91 -24.02
N TYR A 251 -20.96 -1.26 -23.06
CA TYR A 251 -19.55 -0.87 -23.22
C TYR A 251 -18.65 -2.08 -23.50
N GLY A 252 -18.94 -3.25 -22.91
CA GLY A 252 -18.24 -4.50 -23.22
C GLY A 252 -18.41 -4.92 -24.69
N SER A 253 -19.60 -4.76 -25.27
CA SER A 253 -19.82 -5.01 -26.70
C SER A 253 -19.07 -4.02 -27.59
N ILE A 254 -19.02 -2.73 -27.23
CA ILE A 254 -18.27 -1.71 -27.97
C ILE A 254 -16.76 -2.03 -27.95
N LEU A 255 -16.23 -2.49 -26.80
CA LEU A 255 -14.82 -2.84 -26.63
C LEU A 255 -14.34 -3.91 -27.61
N SER A 256 -15.22 -4.85 -27.99
CA SER A 256 -14.91 -5.90 -28.96
C SER A 256 -14.65 -5.39 -30.39
N ASN A 257 -14.95 -4.11 -30.66
CA ASN A 257 -14.79 -3.48 -31.96
C ASN A 257 -13.97 -2.18 -31.85
N LEU A 258 -12.68 -2.31 -31.54
CA LEU A 258 -11.76 -1.17 -31.40
C LEU A 258 -11.60 -0.37 -32.70
N THR A 259 -11.79 -0.97 -33.88
CA THR A 259 -11.76 -0.25 -35.15
C THR A 259 -12.94 0.71 -35.29
N PHE A 260 -14.12 0.36 -34.74
CA PHE A 260 -15.24 1.29 -34.61
C PHE A 260 -14.89 2.47 -33.69
N VAL A 261 -14.29 2.21 -32.53
CA VAL A 261 -13.87 3.28 -31.59
C VAL A 261 -12.86 4.23 -32.24
N LYS A 262 -11.90 3.68 -33.00
CA LYS A 262 -10.90 4.46 -33.73
C LYS A 262 -11.49 5.41 -34.78
N THR A 263 -12.75 5.24 -35.19
CA THR A 263 -13.39 6.16 -36.14
C THR A 263 -13.71 7.53 -35.54
N PHE A 264 -13.77 7.65 -34.22
CA PHE A 264 -14.15 8.90 -33.55
C PHE A 264 -13.29 9.26 -32.32
N ALA A 265 -12.40 8.37 -31.86
CA ALA A 265 -11.48 8.63 -30.76
C ALA A 265 -10.04 8.19 -31.10
N SER A 266 -9.07 8.84 -30.46
CA SER A 266 -7.63 8.52 -30.56
C SER A 266 -7.12 7.70 -29.39
N GLY A 267 -7.87 7.62 -28.30
CA GLY A 267 -7.59 6.75 -27.16
C GLY A 267 -8.86 6.23 -26.49
N ILE A 268 -8.66 5.35 -25.51
CA ILE A 268 -9.69 4.79 -24.65
C ILE A 268 -9.29 4.99 -23.18
N LEU A 269 -10.27 5.27 -22.32
CA LEU A 269 -10.10 5.25 -20.87
C LEU A 269 -10.95 4.11 -20.31
N VAL A 270 -10.32 3.14 -19.63
CA VAL A 270 -11.01 1.94 -19.13
C VAL A 270 -10.80 1.77 -17.63
N PRO A 271 -11.73 1.15 -16.89
CA PRO A 271 -11.48 0.69 -15.53
C PRO A 271 -10.38 -0.39 -15.49
N LYS A 272 -9.60 -0.45 -14.41
CA LYS A 272 -8.56 -1.50 -14.17
C LYS A 272 -9.01 -2.92 -14.57
N SER A 273 -10.25 -3.28 -14.23
CA SER A 273 -10.85 -4.61 -14.45
C SER A 273 -11.03 -5.01 -15.93
N TYR A 274 -10.86 -4.09 -16.87
CA TYR A 274 -10.84 -4.38 -18.30
C TYR A 274 -9.51 -5.00 -18.75
N ILE A 275 -8.42 -4.70 -18.04
CA ILE A 275 -7.06 -5.13 -18.38
C ILE A 275 -6.58 -6.21 -17.43
N LEU A 276 -6.68 -5.97 -16.12
CA LEU A 276 -6.32 -6.91 -15.06
C LEU A 276 -7.59 -7.23 -14.26
N PRO A 277 -8.37 -8.25 -14.66
CA PRO A 277 -9.56 -8.65 -13.93
C PRO A 277 -9.21 -9.36 -12.63
N LEU A 278 -10.17 -9.35 -11.70
CA LEU A 278 -10.12 -10.11 -10.46
C LEU A 278 -11.12 -11.26 -10.51
N ASP A 279 -10.81 -12.35 -9.81
CA ASP A 279 -11.80 -13.39 -9.49
C ASP A 279 -12.68 -12.98 -8.30
N ASP A 280 -13.66 -13.84 -7.97
CA ASP A 280 -14.62 -13.61 -6.87
C ASP A 280 -13.93 -13.50 -5.49
N GLU A 281 -12.69 -13.95 -5.36
CA GLU A 281 -11.87 -13.88 -4.15
C GLU A 281 -10.92 -12.67 -4.14
N GLN A 282 -11.03 -11.74 -5.10
CA GLN A 282 -10.19 -10.53 -5.24
C GLN A 282 -8.71 -10.81 -5.58
N TYR A 283 -8.42 -11.92 -6.26
CA TYR A 283 -7.09 -12.18 -6.83
C TYR A 283 -7.05 -11.88 -8.33
N LEU A 284 -5.89 -11.43 -8.80
CA LEU A 284 -5.62 -11.26 -10.22
C LEU A 284 -5.76 -12.59 -10.95
N VAL A 285 -6.50 -12.55 -12.06
CA VAL A 285 -6.45 -13.57 -13.11
C VAL A 285 -5.54 -13.08 -14.24
N PRO A 286 -5.20 -13.92 -15.25
CA PRO A 286 -4.39 -13.48 -16.37
C PRO A 286 -4.94 -12.21 -17.03
N HIS A 287 -4.05 -11.28 -17.38
CA HIS A 287 -4.43 -10.02 -18.03
C HIS A 287 -5.08 -10.27 -19.40
N THR A 288 -5.88 -9.31 -19.85
CA THR A 288 -6.48 -9.35 -21.19
C THR A 288 -5.50 -8.85 -22.25
N SER A 289 -5.79 -9.10 -23.53
CA SER A 289 -5.03 -8.54 -24.66
C SER A 289 -5.37 -7.09 -25.00
N LEU A 290 -6.25 -6.44 -24.20
CA LEU A 290 -6.87 -5.16 -24.56
C LEU A 290 -5.84 -4.08 -24.89
N VAL A 291 -4.76 -3.95 -24.12
CA VAL A 291 -3.75 -2.91 -24.34
C VAL A 291 -3.08 -3.10 -25.70
N GLN A 292 -2.65 -4.32 -25.99
CA GLN A 292 -1.99 -4.69 -27.24
C GLN A 292 -2.95 -4.56 -28.44
N ASP A 293 -4.21 -4.98 -28.29
CA ASP A 293 -5.22 -4.87 -29.34
C ASP A 293 -5.58 -3.41 -29.65
N ALA A 294 -5.67 -2.56 -28.62
CA ALA A 294 -5.87 -1.13 -28.76
C ALA A 294 -4.66 -0.46 -29.43
N HIS A 295 -3.44 -0.77 -29.00
CA HIS A 295 -2.24 -0.24 -29.63
C HIS A 295 -2.12 -0.66 -31.10
N LYS A 296 -2.46 -1.91 -31.42
CA LYS A 296 -2.52 -2.40 -32.80
C LYS A 296 -3.58 -1.68 -33.64
N ALA A 297 -4.69 -1.25 -33.02
CA ALA A 297 -5.69 -0.39 -33.64
C ALA A 297 -5.29 1.10 -33.67
N GLY A 298 -4.12 1.47 -33.12
CA GLY A 298 -3.64 2.84 -33.02
C GLY A 298 -4.36 3.69 -31.97
N LEU A 299 -4.90 3.07 -30.92
CA LEU A 299 -5.56 3.73 -29.80
C LEU A 299 -4.63 3.76 -28.58
N GLN A 300 -4.48 4.93 -27.97
CA GLN A 300 -3.86 5.06 -26.64
C GLN A 300 -4.79 4.45 -25.57
N VAL A 301 -4.23 3.89 -24.51
CA VAL A 301 -4.96 3.25 -23.42
C VAL A 301 -4.65 3.93 -22.10
N TYR A 302 -5.66 4.58 -21.54
CA TYR A 302 -5.63 5.16 -20.21
C TYR A 302 -6.44 4.30 -19.25
N VAL A 303 -6.03 4.26 -17.99
CA VAL A 303 -6.67 3.39 -16.99
C VAL A 303 -7.12 4.19 -15.78
N SER A 304 -8.37 3.96 -15.36
CA SER A 304 -8.99 4.60 -14.19
C SER A 304 -9.17 3.64 -13.03
N GLY A 305 -9.33 4.21 -11.82
CA GLY A 305 -9.64 3.47 -10.60
C GLY A 305 -8.44 3.25 -9.68
N PHE A 306 -7.37 4.01 -9.81
CA PHE A 306 -6.24 3.93 -8.90
C PHE A 306 -6.44 4.84 -7.68
N ALA A 307 -6.39 4.23 -6.50
CA ALA A 307 -6.42 4.92 -5.23
C ALA A 307 -5.67 4.09 -4.18
N ASN A 308 -5.08 4.74 -3.19
CA ASN A 308 -4.29 4.08 -2.15
C ASN A 308 -5.16 3.57 -0.98
N ASP A 309 -6.43 3.97 -0.94
CA ASP A 309 -7.38 3.77 0.17
C ASP A 309 -8.58 2.89 -0.21
N VAL A 310 -8.42 2.07 -1.24
CA VAL A 310 -9.42 1.10 -1.73
C VAL A 310 -8.83 -0.31 -1.71
N ASP A 311 -9.70 -1.32 -1.82
CA ASP A 311 -9.28 -2.71 -1.94
C ASP A 311 -8.43 -2.91 -3.21
N ILE A 312 -7.13 -3.08 -2.98
CA ILE A 312 -6.12 -3.50 -3.94
C ILE A 312 -6.14 -5.04 -3.99
N ALA A 313 -5.95 -5.63 -5.16
CA ALA A 313 -5.93 -7.09 -5.30
C ALA A 313 -4.91 -7.74 -4.34
N TYR A 314 -5.25 -8.90 -3.77
CA TYR A 314 -4.41 -9.56 -2.78
C TYR A 314 -2.99 -9.86 -3.27
N ASN A 315 -2.81 -10.04 -4.59
CA ASN A 315 -1.52 -10.24 -5.24
C ASN A 315 -0.51 -9.12 -4.98
N TYR A 316 -0.97 -7.88 -4.75
CA TYR A 316 -0.10 -6.73 -4.51
C TYR A 316 0.21 -6.51 -3.02
N SER A 317 -0.34 -7.32 -2.11
CA SER A 317 -0.02 -7.24 -0.67
C SER A 317 -0.27 -5.83 -0.10
N SER A 318 -1.37 -5.19 -0.52
CA SER A 318 -1.73 -3.78 -0.23
C SER A 318 -0.69 -2.73 -0.64
N ASP A 319 0.30 -3.05 -1.48
CA ASP A 319 1.28 -2.07 -1.99
C ASP A 319 0.72 -1.36 -3.23
N PRO A 320 0.33 -0.07 -3.15
CA PRO A 320 -0.25 0.62 -4.30
C PRO A 320 0.75 0.77 -5.44
N VAL A 321 2.05 0.97 -5.17
CA VAL A 321 3.07 1.08 -6.24
C VAL A 321 3.14 -0.22 -7.05
N SER A 322 3.01 -1.38 -6.40
CA SER A 322 2.97 -2.66 -7.09
C SER A 322 1.77 -2.79 -8.02
N GLU A 323 0.62 -2.21 -7.64
CA GLU A 323 -0.54 -2.12 -8.54
C GLU A 323 -0.21 -1.27 -9.76
N TYR A 324 0.28 -0.02 -9.60
CA TYR A 324 0.63 0.83 -10.75
C TYR A 324 1.63 0.15 -11.68
N LEU A 325 2.71 -0.43 -11.14
CA LEU A 325 3.72 -1.14 -11.93
C LEU A 325 3.14 -2.26 -12.77
N SER A 326 2.09 -2.95 -12.31
CA SER A 326 1.45 -4.00 -13.09
C SER A 326 0.72 -3.51 -14.35
N PHE A 327 0.41 -2.22 -14.45
CA PHE A 327 -0.18 -1.60 -15.65
C PHE A 327 0.85 -0.87 -16.52
N VAL A 328 1.93 -0.35 -15.92
CA VAL A 328 2.92 0.47 -16.64
C VAL A 328 4.19 -0.29 -17.02
N ASP A 329 4.58 -1.33 -16.26
CA ASP A 329 5.85 -2.03 -16.41
C ASP A 329 5.75 -3.49 -15.90
N ASN A 330 4.91 -4.30 -16.53
CA ASN A 330 4.80 -5.73 -16.23
C ASN A 330 5.62 -6.65 -17.16
N GLY A 331 6.18 -6.08 -18.24
CA GLY A 331 6.97 -6.79 -19.26
C GLY A 331 6.19 -7.20 -20.52
N ASP A 332 4.85 -7.28 -20.43
CA ASP A 332 3.96 -7.71 -21.52
C ASP A 332 3.28 -6.53 -22.23
N PHE A 333 2.96 -5.46 -21.49
CA PHE A 333 2.47 -4.19 -22.03
C PHE A 333 2.79 -3.00 -21.10
N SER A 334 2.60 -1.78 -21.63
CA SER A 334 2.52 -0.54 -20.84
C SER A 334 1.29 0.26 -21.27
N VAL A 335 0.42 0.63 -20.35
CA VAL A 335 -0.67 1.58 -20.65
C VAL A 335 -0.12 2.99 -20.89
N ASP A 336 -0.79 3.81 -21.68
CA ASP A 336 -0.35 5.17 -22.03
C ASP A 336 -0.59 6.20 -20.91
N GLY A 337 -1.37 5.85 -19.89
CA GLY A 337 -1.47 6.66 -18.68
C GLY A 337 -2.41 6.09 -17.62
N VAL A 338 -2.29 6.62 -16.41
CA VAL A 338 -3.04 6.19 -15.23
C VAL A 338 -3.73 7.39 -14.56
N LEU A 339 -5.05 7.28 -14.39
CA LEU A 339 -5.89 8.24 -13.68
C LEU A 339 -5.99 7.85 -12.21
N SER A 340 -5.46 8.70 -11.36
CA SER A 340 -5.20 8.40 -9.94
C SER A 340 -5.69 9.51 -9.02
N ASP A 341 -6.21 9.11 -7.86
CA ASP A 341 -6.54 10.00 -6.73
C ASP A 341 -5.29 10.43 -5.93
N PHE A 342 -4.17 9.71 -6.14
CA PHE A 342 -2.89 9.84 -5.46
C PHE A 342 -1.74 9.95 -6.48
N PRO A 343 -1.65 11.08 -7.21
CA PRO A 343 -0.67 11.25 -8.29
C PRO A 343 0.79 11.15 -7.84
N ILE A 344 1.07 11.33 -6.54
CA ILE A 344 2.40 11.08 -5.95
C ILE A 344 2.84 9.63 -6.13
N THR A 345 1.95 8.66 -5.89
CA THR A 345 2.24 7.23 -6.01
C THR A 345 2.36 6.82 -7.46
N ALA A 346 1.50 7.35 -8.33
CA ALA A 346 1.60 7.14 -9.78
C ALA A 346 2.93 7.69 -10.33
N SER A 347 3.33 8.88 -9.91
CA SER A 347 4.61 9.50 -10.29
C SER A 347 5.81 8.68 -9.82
N ALA A 348 5.81 8.26 -8.56
CA ALA A 348 6.86 7.40 -8.03
C ALA A 348 6.92 6.06 -8.78
N ALA A 349 5.77 5.44 -9.08
CA ALA A 349 5.73 4.19 -9.84
C ALA A 349 6.35 4.35 -11.25
N VAL A 350 5.90 5.35 -12.01
CA VAL A 350 6.37 5.60 -13.38
C VAL A 350 7.82 6.06 -13.41
N ASP A 351 8.25 6.95 -12.51
CA ASP A 351 9.58 7.55 -12.61
C ASP A 351 10.63 6.96 -11.65
N CYS A 352 10.27 6.39 -10.51
CA CYS A 352 11.24 5.88 -9.54
C CYS A 352 11.35 4.37 -9.51
N PHE A 353 10.29 3.64 -9.87
CA PHE A 353 10.20 2.19 -9.70
C PHE A 353 10.10 1.39 -11.00
N SER A 354 9.78 2.04 -12.12
CA SER A 354 9.73 1.39 -13.43
C SER A 354 11.11 0.97 -13.95
N HIS A 355 11.11 -0.16 -14.63
CA HIS A 355 12.22 -0.83 -15.27
C HIS A 355 13.36 -1.13 -14.29
N ILE A 356 13.00 -1.50 -13.05
CA ILE A 356 13.93 -1.87 -11.98
C ILE A 356 13.85 -3.37 -11.72
N GLY A 357 14.89 -4.09 -12.15
CA GLY A 357 15.02 -5.51 -11.83
C GLY A 357 15.33 -5.76 -10.35
N ARG A 358 15.03 -6.97 -9.86
CA ARG A 358 15.33 -7.39 -8.47
C ARG A 358 16.81 -7.28 -8.08
N ASN A 359 17.71 -7.32 -9.06
CA ASN A 359 19.16 -7.20 -8.87
C ASN A 359 19.70 -5.78 -9.18
N ALA A 360 18.82 -4.79 -9.35
CA ALA A 360 19.26 -3.41 -9.54
C ALA A 360 20.09 -2.91 -8.35
N THR A 361 21.00 -1.99 -8.63
CA THR A 361 21.85 -1.35 -7.63
C THR A 361 21.00 -0.68 -6.55
N LYS A 362 21.27 -1.02 -5.29
CA LYS A 362 20.69 -0.33 -4.12
C LYS A 362 21.18 1.13 -4.13
N GLN A 363 20.26 2.08 -4.10
CA GLN A 363 20.56 3.52 -4.06
C GLN A 363 20.68 4.05 -2.62
N VAL A 364 20.09 3.34 -1.66
CA VAL A 364 20.17 3.67 -0.23
C VAL A 364 20.43 2.40 0.57
N ASP A 365 21.22 2.53 1.64
CA ASP A 365 21.59 1.42 2.52
C ASP A 365 20.91 1.54 3.89
N PHE A 366 20.09 0.54 4.21
CA PHE A 366 19.46 0.31 5.50
C PHE A 366 19.09 -1.17 5.60
N LEU A 367 18.94 -1.74 6.79
CA LEU A 367 18.53 -3.13 6.95
C LEU A 367 17.03 -3.30 6.73
N VAL A 368 16.63 -4.16 5.81
CA VAL A 368 15.26 -4.69 5.74
C VAL A 368 15.18 -5.90 6.65
N ILE A 369 14.60 -5.72 7.83
CA ILE A 369 14.39 -6.77 8.82
C ILE A 369 12.93 -7.23 8.69
N SER A 370 12.69 -8.52 8.49
CA SER A 370 11.31 -9.03 8.51
C SER A 370 10.71 -8.91 9.92
N LYS A 371 9.38 -8.96 10.02
CA LYS A 371 8.65 -9.19 11.26
C LYS A 371 7.86 -10.47 11.15
N ASP A 372 8.30 -11.50 11.86
CA ASP A 372 7.80 -12.87 11.79
C ASP A 372 7.83 -13.43 10.35
N GLY A 373 8.83 -13.05 9.54
CA GLY A 373 8.89 -13.29 8.09
C GLY A 373 8.03 -12.32 7.28
N ALA A 374 7.58 -12.72 6.08
CA ALA A 374 6.62 -11.96 5.28
C ALA A 374 5.20 -12.21 5.81
N SER A 375 4.98 -11.86 7.07
CA SER A 375 3.77 -12.16 7.83
C SER A 375 2.53 -11.35 7.37
N GLY A 376 2.74 -10.41 6.46
CA GLY A 376 1.70 -9.77 5.65
C GLY A 376 1.05 -10.70 4.61
N ASP A 377 1.75 -11.75 4.18
CA ASP A 377 1.33 -12.63 3.10
C ASP A 377 1.01 -14.05 3.55
N TYR A 378 1.66 -14.50 4.63
CA TYR A 378 1.56 -15.83 5.21
C TYR A 378 1.42 -15.75 6.74
N PRO A 379 0.94 -16.81 7.40
CA PRO A 379 1.06 -16.94 8.84
C PRO A 379 2.50 -16.73 9.30
N GLY A 380 2.69 -15.80 10.25
CA GLY A 380 4.01 -15.44 10.75
C GLY A 380 4.75 -16.60 11.41
N CYS A 381 6.08 -16.54 11.40
CA CYS A 381 6.98 -17.57 11.94
C CYS A 381 6.84 -18.96 11.32
N THR A 382 6.38 -19.03 10.07
CA THR A 382 6.33 -20.28 9.30
C THR A 382 7.48 -20.37 8.29
N ASP A 383 7.80 -21.61 7.87
CA ASP A 383 8.71 -21.87 6.75
C ASP A 383 8.41 -21.00 5.52
N LEU A 384 7.13 -20.93 5.10
CA LEU A 384 6.71 -20.12 3.94
C LEU A 384 6.86 -18.62 4.17
N ALA A 385 6.53 -18.10 5.35
CA ALA A 385 6.70 -16.69 5.66
C ALA A 385 8.17 -16.28 5.59
N TYR A 386 9.08 -17.11 6.11
CA TYR A 386 10.52 -16.85 6.03
C TYR A 386 11.06 -16.99 4.63
N GLU A 387 10.72 -18.05 3.90
CA GLU A 387 11.11 -18.19 2.50
C GLU A 387 10.64 -17.01 1.65
N LYS A 388 9.41 -16.54 1.87
CA LYS A 388 8.86 -15.37 1.17
C LYS A 388 9.64 -14.10 1.53
N ALA A 389 9.91 -13.85 2.82
CA ALA A 389 10.72 -12.70 3.25
C ALA A 389 12.09 -12.65 2.58
N ILE A 390 12.77 -13.80 2.49
CA ILE A 390 14.08 -13.90 1.84
C ILE A 390 13.96 -13.63 0.33
N LYS A 391 12.98 -14.25 -0.34
CA LYS A 391 12.71 -14.05 -1.78
C LYS A 391 12.34 -12.60 -2.11
N ASP A 392 11.71 -11.92 -1.17
CA ASP A 392 11.32 -10.51 -1.25
C ASP A 392 12.48 -9.55 -0.96
N GLY A 393 13.62 -10.05 -0.49
CA GLY A 393 14.83 -9.26 -0.31
C GLY A 393 15.02 -8.70 1.11
N ALA A 394 14.47 -9.34 2.13
CA ALA A 394 14.90 -9.10 3.51
C ALA A 394 16.42 -9.29 3.64
N ASP A 395 17.11 -8.33 4.28
CA ASP A 395 18.53 -8.46 4.61
C ASP A 395 18.71 -9.27 5.92
N VAL A 396 17.70 -9.26 6.80
CA VAL A 396 17.64 -10.00 8.07
C VAL A 396 16.25 -10.59 8.23
N ILE A 397 16.16 -11.86 8.65
CA ILE A 397 14.90 -12.46 9.11
C ILE A 397 14.89 -12.60 10.63
N ASP A 398 13.72 -12.42 11.24
CA ASP A 398 13.54 -12.39 12.68
C ASP A 398 12.85 -13.64 13.22
N CYS A 399 13.15 -14.04 14.46
CA CYS A 399 12.47 -15.11 15.16
C CYS A 399 12.17 -14.65 16.58
N SER A 400 10.89 -14.41 16.87
CA SER A 400 10.40 -14.25 18.24
C SER A 400 10.38 -15.62 18.91
N VAL A 401 11.34 -15.88 19.80
CA VAL A 401 11.52 -17.22 20.39
C VAL A 401 10.49 -17.46 21.49
N GLN A 402 9.80 -18.58 21.38
CA GLN A 402 8.96 -19.15 22.42
C GLN A 402 9.52 -20.50 22.86
N MET A 403 9.11 -20.95 24.04
CA MET A 403 9.50 -22.24 24.61
C MET A 403 8.29 -23.17 24.70
N SER A 404 8.43 -24.41 24.22
CA SER A 404 7.46 -25.47 24.50
C SER A 404 7.64 -26.00 25.94
N SER A 405 6.67 -26.77 26.44
CA SER A 405 6.71 -27.36 27.78
C SER A 405 7.85 -28.36 27.98
N ASP A 406 8.33 -28.97 26.90
CA ASP A 406 9.46 -29.91 26.84
C ASP A 406 10.80 -29.23 26.51
N GLY A 407 10.85 -27.89 26.53
CA GLY A 407 12.11 -27.14 26.46
C GLY A 407 12.67 -26.90 25.05
N VAL A 408 11.85 -27.04 24.00
CA VAL A 408 12.27 -26.76 22.63
C VAL A 408 12.03 -25.28 22.30
N PRO A 409 13.07 -24.51 21.89
CA PRO A 409 12.88 -23.15 21.39
C PRO A 409 12.36 -23.16 19.95
N PHE A 410 11.34 -22.35 19.67
CA PHE A 410 10.73 -22.24 18.34
C PHE A 410 10.27 -20.82 18.04
N CYS A 411 10.06 -20.52 16.75
CA CYS A 411 9.65 -19.18 16.32
C CYS A 411 8.13 -19.06 16.40
N LEU A 412 7.63 -18.08 17.14
CA LEU A 412 6.22 -17.70 17.14
C LEU A 412 6.04 -16.27 17.67
N ARG A 413 5.22 -15.48 16.98
CA ARG A 413 4.92 -14.08 17.30
C ARG A 413 4.49 -13.82 18.74
N SER A 414 3.75 -14.74 19.33
CA SER A 414 3.07 -14.56 20.62
C SER A 414 3.21 -15.81 21.48
N ILE A 415 3.47 -15.60 22.77
CA ILE A 415 3.47 -16.68 23.78
C ILE A 415 2.08 -17.26 24.03
N ASP A 416 1.01 -16.50 23.76
CA ASP A 416 -0.37 -17.02 23.70
C ASP A 416 -0.66 -17.51 22.26
N LEU A 417 -0.83 -18.82 22.13
CA LEU A 417 -1.10 -19.51 20.86
C LEU A 417 -2.42 -19.04 20.21
N ARG A 418 -3.37 -18.50 20.99
CA ARG A 418 -4.66 -18.01 20.45
C ARG A 418 -4.48 -16.89 19.42
N ASN A 419 -3.38 -16.16 19.47
CA ASN A 419 -3.10 -15.02 18.60
C ASN A 419 -2.50 -15.44 17.25
N SER A 420 -2.09 -16.69 17.09
CA SER A 420 -1.33 -17.15 15.92
C SER A 420 -1.77 -18.52 15.39
N ILE A 421 -2.73 -19.18 16.03
CA ILE A 421 -3.17 -20.54 15.68
C ILE A 421 -4.67 -20.57 15.35
N ALA A 422 -5.01 -21.18 14.22
CA ALA A 422 -6.38 -21.38 13.80
C ALA A 422 -7.09 -22.43 14.68
N ALA A 423 -8.36 -22.18 15.02
CA ALA A 423 -9.25 -23.13 15.68
C ALA A 423 -8.73 -23.77 16.99
N LEU A 424 -7.76 -23.14 17.67
CA LEU A 424 -7.07 -23.71 18.84
C LEU A 424 -8.00 -24.10 19.99
N GLN A 425 -9.06 -23.32 20.21
CA GLN A 425 -10.02 -23.55 21.30
C GLN A 425 -10.72 -24.91 21.22
N ASN A 426 -10.81 -25.50 20.02
CA ASN A 426 -11.46 -26.80 19.84
C ASN A 426 -10.61 -27.97 20.36
N THR A 427 -9.28 -27.81 20.39
CA THR A 427 -8.35 -28.93 20.68
C THR A 427 -7.76 -28.84 22.08
N PHE A 428 -7.40 -27.63 22.55
CA PHE A 428 -6.63 -27.42 23.78
C PHE A 428 -7.30 -26.46 24.77
N SER A 429 -8.62 -26.25 24.70
CA SER A 429 -9.34 -25.38 25.64
C SER A 429 -9.14 -25.76 27.12
N ASN A 430 -8.98 -27.05 27.42
CA ASN A 430 -8.68 -27.54 28.77
C ASN A 430 -7.26 -27.18 29.28
N ARG A 431 -6.41 -26.63 28.43
CA ARG A 431 -5.08 -26.09 28.79
C ARG A 431 -5.08 -24.58 28.97
N SER A 432 -6.24 -23.92 28.84
CA SER A 432 -6.31 -22.48 29.08
C SER A 432 -6.04 -22.17 30.55
N THR A 433 -5.18 -21.21 30.81
CA THR A 433 -4.81 -20.78 32.16
C THR A 433 -4.67 -19.25 32.22
N SER A 434 -4.80 -18.69 33.42
CA SER A 434 -4.55 -17.26 33.66
C SER A 434 -3.12 -17.08 34.11
N VAL A 435 -2.39 -16.20 33.42
CA VAL A 435 -1.02 -15.82 33.75
C VAL A 435 -0.96 -14.29 33.75
N PRO A 436 -1.27 -13.66 34.90
CA PRO A 436 -1.36 -12.20 35.00
C PRO A 436 -0.08 -11.46 34.60
N GLU A 437 1.08 -12.08 34.75
CA GLU A 437 2.38 -11.54 34.35
C GLU A 437 2.52 -11.40 32.83
N ILE A 438 1.70 -12.11 32.05
CA ILE A 438 1.75 -12.12 30.58
C ILE A 438 0.48 -11.49 29.97
N SER A 439 -0.69 -11.81 30.52
CA SER A 439 -1.98 -11.39 29.97
C SER A 439 -3.05 -11.24 31.04
N SER A 440 -3.92 -10.24 30.87
CA SER A 440 -5.08 -10.01 31.73
C SER A 440 -6.21 -11.01 31.51
N VAL A 441 -6.18 -11.77 30.42
CA VAL A 441 -7.19 -12.77 30.07
C VAL A 441 -6.59 -14.18 30.01
N PRO A 442 -7.36 -15.23 30.34
CA PRO A 442 -6.88 -16.60 30.18
C PRO A 442 -6.47 -16.90 28.73
N GLY A 443 -5.27 -17.43 28.57
CA GLY A 443 -4.65 -17.78 27.28
C GLY A 443 -4.36 -19.27 27.20
N ILE A 444 -3.91 -19.74 26.03
CA ILE A 444 -3.31 -21.07 25.88
C ILE A 444 -1.85 -20.82 25.51
N PHE A 445 -0.97 -20.97 26.49
CA PHE A 445 0.42 -20.55 26.34
C PHE A 445 1.32 -21.66 25.79
N THR A 446 2.35 -21.26 25.03
CA THR A 446 3.31 -22.17 24.39
C THR A 446 3.98 -23.14 25.38
N PHE A 447 4.35 -22.67 26.57
CA PHE A 447 4.97 -23.49 27.62
C PHE A 447 4.02 -24.51 28.29
N SER A 448 2.76 -24.58 27.86
CA SER A 448 1.78 -25.57 28.34
C SER A 448 1.61 -26.78 27.40
N LEU A 449 2.24 -26.74 26.22
CA LEU A 449 2.17 -27.78 25.19
C LEU A 449 3.58 -28.23 24.82
N THR A 450 3.73 -29.53 24.52
CA THR A 450 4.97 -30.10 23.99
C THR A 450 5.21 -29.64 22.56
N TRP A 451 6.46 -29.70 22.10
CA TRP A 451 6.79 -29.32 20.73
C TRP A 451 6.02 -30.14 19.67
N PRO A 452 5.86 -31.47 19.78
CA PRO A 452 5.03 -32.24 18.84
C PRO A 452 3.56 -31.80 18.82
N GLU A 453 2.99 -31.41 19.98
CA GLU A 453 1.63 -30.87 20.03
C GLU A 453 1.56 -29.53 19.29
N ILE A 454 2.54 -28.63 19.50
CA ILE A 454 2.61 -27.33 18.83
C ILE A 454 2.81 -27.50 17.33
N GLN A 455 3.70 -28.38 16.89
CA GLN A 455 3.93 -28.67 15.47
C GLN A 455 2.68 -29.20 14.75
N SER A 456 1.76 -29.83 15.48
CA SER A 456 0.50 -30.33 14.92
C SER A 456 -0.54 -29.23 14.70
N LEU A 457 -0.33 -28.03 15.23
CA LEU A 457 -1.24 -26.90 15.13
C LEU A 457 -1.21 -26.26 13.73
N THR A 458 -2.34 -25.70 13.32
CA THR A 458 -2.47 -24.95 12.07
C THR A 458 -2.15 -23.48 12.31
N PRO A 459 -1.08 -22.93 11.71
CA PRO A 459 -0.79 -21.50 11.77
C PRO A 459 -1.96 -20.65 11.24
N ALA A 460 -2.08 -19.41 11.71
CA ALA A 460 -3.07 -18.46 11.22
C ALA A 460 -2.42 -17.11 10.90
N ILE A 461 -2.79 -16.53 9.76
CA ILE A 461 -2.35 -15.19 9.37
C ILE A 461 -3.00 -14.13 10.26
N SER A 462 -2.20 -13.17 10.69
CA SER A 462 -2.68 -12.04 11.49
C SER A 462 -3.55 -11.12 10.63
N ASN A 463 -4.65 -10.63 11.17
CA ASN A 463 -5.50 -9.64 10.51
C ASN A 463 -5.71 -8.43 11.44
N PRO A 464 -4.69 -7.57 11.61
CA PRO A 464 -4.72 -6.51 12.62
C PRO A 464 -5.81 -5.45 12.34
N PHE A 465 -6.27 -5.34 11.09
CA PHE A 465 -7.24 -4.32 10.65
C PHE A 465 -8.61 -4.88 10.29
N ARG A 466 -9.00 -6.02 10.86
CA ARG A 466 -10.34 -6.63 10.68
C ARG A 466 -11.48 -5.65 10.99
N VAL A 467 -11.29 -4.71 11.92
CA VAL A 467 -12.29 -3.68 12.27
C VAL A 467 -12.62 -2.78 11.08
N TYR A 468 -11.66 -2.55 10.19
CA TYR A 468 -11.82 -1.82 8.93
C TYR A 468 -12.22 -2.73 7.76
N ARG A 469 -12.55 -4.01 8.03
CA ARG A 469 -12.82 -5.05 7.02
C ARG A 469 -11.66 -5.34 6.07
N ILE A 470 -10.44 -4.98 6.48
CA ILE A 470 -9.22 -5.30 5.74
C ILE A 470 -8.71 -6.65 6.24
N PHE A 471 -8.63 -7.60 5.32
CA PHE A 471 -8.11 -8.94 5.57
C PHE A 471 -6.84 -9.15 4.76
N ARG A 472 -5.90 -9.92 5.28
CA ARG A 472 -4.72 -10.40 4.55
C ARG A 472 -5.08 -11.63 3.71
N ASN A 473 -4.13 -12.08 2.90
CA ASN A 473 -4.21 -13.18 1.93
C ASN A 473 -5.10 -14.37 2.36
N PRO A 474 -6.37 -14.44 1.89
CA PRO A 474 -7.30 -15.49 2.29
C PRO A 474 -6.92 -16.91 1.84
N ARG A 475 -6.24 -17.06 0.69
CA ARG A 475 -5.77 -18.34 0.15
C ARG A 475 -4.70 -18.98 1.01
N GLU A 476 -3.79 -18.15 1.52
CA GLU A 476 -2.64 -18.62 2.31
C GLU A 476 -2.85 -18.45 3.82
N LYS A 477 -4.07 -18.11 4.26
CA LYS A 477 -4.36 -17.73 5.65
C LYS A 477 -3.96 -18.73 6.72
N ASN A 478 -3.80 -20.00 6.35
CA ASN A 478 -3.43 -21.11 7.22
C ASN A 478 -2.21 -21.91 6.70
N SER A 479 -1.51 -21.38 5.71
CA SER A 479 -0.42 -22.07 5.03
C SER A 479 0.89 -22.04 5.80
N GLY A 480 1.78 -22.97 5.47
CA GLY A 480 3.09 -23.11 6.10
C GLY A 480 3.04 -23.95 7.37
N LYS A 481 4.22 -24.13 7.97
CA LYS A 481 4.45 -24.95 9.16
C LYS A 481 5.22 -24.14 10.19
N LEU A 482 4.84 -24.29 11.45
CA LEU A 482 5.64 -23.76 12.57
C LEU A 482 7.00 -24.46 12.58
N ILE A 483 8.06 -23.70 12.80
CA ILE A 483 9.43 -24.20 12.78
C ILE A 483 10.13 -23.97 14.12
N SER A 484 10.99 -24.91 14.50
CA SER A 484 11.88 -24.74 15.64
C SER A 484 12.94 -23.68 15.34
N LEU A 485 13.59 -23.15 16.38
CA LEU A 485 14.71 -22.22 16.20
C LEU A 485 15.84 -22.87 15.40
N SER A 486 16.11 -24.16 15.62
CA SER A 486 17.08 -24.91 14.82
C SER A 486 16.71 -24.95 13.34
N GLN A 487 15.45 -25.25 13.00
CA GLN A 487 14.98 -25.25 11.62
C GLN A 487 15.03 -23.85 10.96
N PHE A 488 14.71 -22.80 11.72
CA PHE A 488 14.87 -21.42 11.29
C PHE A 488 16.32 -21.06 10.96
N LEU A 489 17.26 -21.43 11.83
CA LEU A 489 18.69 -21.20 11.63
C LEU A 489 19.25 -22.03 10.46
N ASP A 490 18.77 -23.26 10.27
CA ASP A 490 19.12 -24.09 9.12
C ASP A 490 18.61 -23.48 7.81
N LEU A 491 17.36 -22.99 7.79
CA LEU A 491 16.80 -22.24 6.66
C LEU A 491 17.62 -20.98 6.36
N ALA A 492 17.99 -20.20 7.37
CA ALA A 492 18.79 -18.99 7.17
C ALA A 492 20.15 -19.30 6.52
N LYS A 493 20.81 -20.41 6.89
CA LYS A 493 22.09 -20.84 6.30
C LYS A 493 21.98 -21.21 4.81
N THR A 494 20.81 -21.61 4.31
CA THR A 494 20.68 -21.97 2.89
C THR A 494 20.70 -20.77 1.95
N TYR A 495 20.53 -19.56 2.46
CA TYR A 495 20.42 -18.35 1.64
C TYR A 495 21.59 -17.38 1.89
N THR A 496 22.48 -17.28 0.91
CA THR A 496 23.62 -16.34 0.93
C THR A 496 23.22 -14.87 0.79
N SER A 497 21.96 -14.59 0.45
CA SER A 497 21.41 -13.24 0.38
C SER A 497 21.16 -12.60 1.75
N LEU A 498 21.07 -13.42 2.81
CA LEU A 498 20.86 -12.91 4.17
C LEU A 498 22.17 -12.42 4.78
N SER A 499 22.12 -11.21 5.34
CA SER A 499 23.22 -10.62 6.11
C SER A 499 23.18 -11.02 7.58
N GLY A 500 22.01 -11.38 8.12
CA GLY A 500 21.85 -11.76 9.52
C GLY A 500 20.52 -12.41 9.86
N VAL A 501 20.41 -12.81 11.13
CA VAL A 501 19.17 -13.23 11.80
C VAL A 501 18.98 -12.40 13.08
N LEU A 502 17.74 -12.06 13.40
CA LEU A 502 17.36 -11.32 14.61
C LEU A 502 16.54 -12.23 15.54
N ILE A 503 17.11 -12.65 16.66
CA ILE A 503 16.45 -13.54 17.62
C ILE A 503 15.89 -12.69 18.76
N SER A 504 14.56 -12.56 18.87
CA SER A 504 13.91 -11.82 19.95
C SER A 504 13.60 -12.76 21.11
N VAL A 505 14.01 -12.36 22.32
CA VAL A 505 13.80 -13.11 23.56
C VAL A 505 13.01 -12.24 24.54
N GLU A 506 11.82 -12.69 24.89
CA GLU A 506 10.90 -12.03 25.81
C GLU A 506 10.47 -13.01 26.91
N ASN A 507 9.88 -12.51 28.00
CA ASN A 507 9.34 -13.31 29.11
C ASN A 507 10.37 -14.22 29.82
N ALA A 508 11.67 -13.92 29.71
CA ALA A 508 12.74 -14.79 30.20
C ALA A 508 12.65 -15.04 31.72
N ALA A 509 12.38 -14.00 32.51
CA ALA A 509 12.22 -14.12 33.96
C ALA A 509 11.07 -15.07 34.33
N TYR A 510 9.90 -14.91 33.70
CA TYR A 510 8.74 -15.78 33.93
C TYR A 510 9.04 -17.23 33.55
N LEU A 511 9.67 -17.46 32.40
CA LEU A 511 10.02 -18.81 31.93
C LEU A 511 10.99 -19.49 32.91
N ARG A 512 12.01 -18.78 33.41
CA ARG A 512 12.97 -19.32 34.40
C ARG A 512 12.33 -19.61 35.75
N GLU A 513 11.60 -18.65 36.30
CA GLU A 513 11.11 -18.72 37.68
C GLU A 513 9.86 -19.59 37.83
N LYS A 514 8.95 -19.53 36.86
CA LYS A 514 7.62 -20.17 36.96
C LYS A 514 7.52 -21.45 36.15
N GLN A 515 8.29 -21.57 35.06
CA GLN A 515 8.24 -22.75 34.20
C GLN A 515 9.50 -23.63 34.28
N GLY A 516 10.60 -23.14 34.86
CA GLY A 516 11.87 -23.85 34.89
C GLY A 516 12.51 -23.99 33.51
N LEU A 517 12.18 -23.07 32.59
CA LEU A 517 12.64 -23.04 31.20
C LEU A 517 13.62 -21.88 31.03
N ASP A 518 14.88 -22.19 30.73
CA ASP A 518 15.90 -21.18 30.46
C ASP A 518 15.96 -20.86 28.96
N VAL A 519 15.16 -19.89 28.52
CA VAL A 519 15.13 -19.48 27.11
C VAL A 519 16.48 -18.92 26.63
N VAL A 520 17.24 -18.25 27.50
CA VAL A 520 18.56 -17.70 27.13
C VAL A 520 19.54 -18.84 26.84
N GLN A 521 19.60 -19.83 27.74
CA GLN A 521 20.45 -20.99 27.54
C GLN A 521 20.01 -21.81 26.32
N ALA A 522 18.70 -22.04 26.17
CA ALA A 522 18.15 -22.78 25.03
C ALA A 522 18.51 -22.13 23.68
N VAL A 523 18.46 -20.79 23.59
CA VAL A 523 18.88 -20.05 22.40
C VAL A 523 20.38 -20.17 22.16
N LEU A 524 21.21 -19.99 23.20
CA LEU A 524 22.67 -20.12 23.10
C LEU A 524 23.10 -21.52 22.65
N ASP A 525 22.49 -22.56 23.23
CA ASP A 525 22.74 -23.96 22.88
C ASP A 525 22.34 -24.21 21.42
N THR A 526 21.15 -23.79 21.02
CA THR A 526 20.66 -23.96 19.64
C THR A 526 21.55 -23.24 18.62
N LEU A 527 22.01 -22.02 18.92
CA LEU A 527 22.93 -21.28 18.06
C LEU A 527 24.30 -21.97 17.96
N THR A 528 24.79 -22.53 19.06
CA THR A 528 26.05 -23.28 19.11
C THR A 528 25.95 -24.54 18.26
N GLU A 529 24.90 -25.34 18.46
CA GLU A 529 24.62 -26.57 17.70
C GLU A 529 24.42 -26.29 16.21
N ALA A 530 23.74 -25.18 15.86
CA ALA A 530 23.54 -24.77 14.48
C ALA A 530 24.81 -24.20 13.80
N GLY A 531 25.91 -24.00 14.55
CA GLY A 531 27.20 -23.55 14.03
C GLY A 531 27.36 -22.02 13.94
N TYR A 532 26.54 -21.25 14.65
CA TYR A 532 26.63 -19.78 14.64
C TYR A 532 27.71 -19.22 15.58
N SER A 533 28.19 -20.00 16.56
CA SER A 533 29.22 -19.56 17.52
C SER A 533 30.66 -19.71 17.00
N ASN A 534 30.89 -20.60 16.04
CA ASN A 534 32.24 -21.04 15.64
C ASN A 534 32.83 -20.25 14.45
N GLY A 535 32.16 -19.18 13.99
CA GLY A 535 32.59 -18.41 12.83
C GLY A 535 32.47 -19.16 11.49
N THR A 536 31.78 -20.30 11.46
CA THR A 536 31.55 -21.11 10.25
C THR A 536 30.55 -20.49 9.29
N THR A 537 29.77 -19.50 9.74
CA THR A 537 28.81 -18.75 8.93
C THR A 537 29.17 -17.26 8.92
N THR A 538 28.92 -16.61 7.79
CA THR A 538 29.02 -15.15 7.64
C THR A 538 27.74 -14.43 8.09
N THR A 539 26.66 -15.16 8.35
CA THR A 539 25.38 -14.61 8.80
C THR A 539 25.52 -14.08 10.23
N LYS A 540 25.31 -12.78 10.41
CA LYS A 540 25.33 -12.13 11.73
C LYS A 540 24.16 -12.62 12.59
N VAL A 541 24.35 -12.67 13.90
CA VAL A 541 23.29 -12.95 14.87
C VAL A 541 23.10 -11.72 15.74
N MET A 542 21.87 -11.21 15.74
CA MET A 542 21.42 -10.11 16.55
C MET A 542 20.43 -10.67 17.58
N ILE A 543 20.64 -10.38 18.86
CA ILE A 543 19.76 -10.78 19.95
C ILE A 543 18.98 -9.57 20.41
N GLN A 544 17.66 -9.61 20.26
CA GLN A 544 16.76 -8.54 20.68
C GLN A 544 16.05 -8.89 21.98
N SER A 545 15.86 -7.91 22.87
CA SER A 545 14.96 -8.03 24.01
C SER A 545 14.49 -6.65 24.47
N THR A 546 13.30 -6.60 25.07
CA THR A 546 12.85 -5.44 25.87
C THR A 546 13.52 -5.39 27.25
N ASN A 547 14.16 -6.47 27.69
CA ASN A 547 14.78 -6.57 29.01
C ASN A 547 16.31 -6.43 28.94
N SER A 548 16.86 -5.42 29.62
CA SER A 548 18.32 -5.20 29.67
C SER A 548 19.05 -6.38 30.33
N SER A 549 18.42 -7.00 31.32
CA SER A 549 18.93 -8.17 32.04
C SER A 549 19.16 -9.39 31.12
N VAL A 550 18.28 -9.61 30.14
CA VAL A 550 18.40 -10.66 29.12
C VAL A 550 19.62 -10.40 28.23
N LEU A 551 19.77 -9.18 27.73
CA LEU A 551 20.89 -8.81 26.85
C LEU A 551 22.24 -8.90 27.57
N VAL A 552 22.30 -8.52 28.85
CA VAL A 552 23.48 -8.69 29.70
C VAL A 552 23.87 -10.17 29.81
N ASP A 553 22.92 -11.07 30.02
CA ASP A 553 23.20 -12.51 30.11
C ASP A 553 23.72 -13.10 28.79
N PHE A 554 23.16 -12.68 27.64
CA PHE A 554 23.69 -13.06 26.33
C PHE A 554 25.11 -12.52 26.10
N LYS A 555 25.37 -11.27 26.47
CA LYS A 555 26.68 -10.61 26.28
C LYS A 555 27.79 -11.23 27.13
N LYS A 556 27.46 -11.80 28.29
CA LYS A 556 28.42 -12.53 29.14
C LYS A 556 28.84 -13.88 28.53
N GLN A 557 27.94 -14.50 27.76
CA GLN A 557 28.10 -15.89 27.28
C GLN A 557 28.45 -15.98 25.80
N SER A 558 28.27 -14.90 25.04
CA SER A 558 28.44 -14.88 23.59
C SER A 558 29.01 -13.54 23.10
N LYS A 559 29.35 -13.50 21.80
CA LYS A 559 29.78 -12.28 21.10
C LYS A 559 28.74 -11.77 20.10
N TYR A 560 27.49 -12.22 20.25
CA TYR A 560 26.42 -11.80 19.35
C TYR A 560 26.10 -10.32 19.55
N GLU A 561 25.62 -9.69 18.47
CA GLU A 561 25.16 -8.32 18.53
C GLU A 561 23.90 -8.26 19.39
N THR A 562 23.80 -7.27 20.26
CA THR A 562 22.67 -7.12 21.20
C THR A 562 21.84 -5.92 20.78
N VAL A 563 20.52 -6.04 20.78
CA VAL A 563 19.59 -5.02 20.30
C VAL A 563 18.56 -4.76 21.39
N TYR A 564 18.54 -3.55 21.92
CA TYR A 564 17.58 -3.18 22.96
C TYR A 564 16.31 -2.63 22.31
N LYS A 565 15.16 -3.23 22.62
CA LYS A 565 13.87 -2.74 22.13
C LYS A 565 13.21 -1.89 23.22
N ILE A 566 12.98 -0.62 22.93
CA ILE A 566 12.17 0.27 23.78
C ILE A 566 10.71 0.05 23.37
N GLU A 567 9.92 -0.51 24.28
CA GLU A 567 8.52 -0.83 24.01
C GLU A 567 7.64 0.43 24.06
N GLU A 568 7.94 1.36 24.96
CA GLU A 568 7.18 2.59 25.16
C GLU A 568 7.34 3.58 23.99
N THR A 569 6.29 4.36 23.75
CA THR A 569 6.37 5.53 22.87
C THR A 569 7.01 6.69 23.63
N ILE A 570 8.17 7.14 23.15
CA ILE A 570 9.01 8.13 23.81
C ILE A 570 9.17 9.38 22.95
N GLY A 571 9.13 10.55 23.57
CA GLY A 571 9.32 11.83 22.87
C GLY A 571 10.78 12.24 22.78
N ASN A 572 11.61 11.69 23.67
CA ASN A 572 13.00 12.06 23.88
C ASN A 572 13.68 10.97 24.72
N ILE A 573 15.00 10.91 24.67
CA ILE A 573 15.82 9.97 25.45
C ILE A 573 16.98 10.71 26.09
N ARG A 574 17.20 10.54 27.40
CA ARG A 574 18.28 11.24 28.12
C ARG A 574 19.63 10.58 27.90
N ASP A 575 20.70 11.37 27.94
CA ASP A 575 22.06 10.87 27.73
C ASP A 575 22.46 9.79 28.75
N SER A 576 22.00 9.88 30.01
CA SER A 576 22.24 8.83 31.01
C SER A 576 21.62 7.49 30.63
N ALA A 577 20.40 7.50 30.08
CA ALA A 577 19.75 6.30 29.57
C ALA A 577 20.53 5.71 28.38
N ILE A 578 21.02 6.56 27.47
CA ILE A 578 21.83 6.12 26.31
C ILE A 578 23.15 5.48 26.78
N GLU A 579 23.83 6.08 27.76
CA GLU A 579 25.07 5.51 28.31
C GLU A 579 24.82 4.17 29.01
N ASP A 580 23.66 3.99 29.64
CA ASP A 580 23.25 2.73 30.22
C ASP A 580 22.95 1.67 29.16
N ILE A 581 22.20 2.02 28.11
CA ILE A 581 21.92 1.13 26.97
C ILE A 581 23.23 0.62 26.35
N LYS A 582 24.23 1.51 26.14
CA LYS A 582 25.53 1.16 25.55
C LYS A 582 26.30 0.10 26.35
N LYS A 583 26.02 -0.07 27.65
CA LYS A 583 26.66 -1.11 28.47
C LYS A 583 26.29 -2.51 28.01
N PHE A 584 25.10 -2.70 27.45
CA PHE A 584 24.57 -4.03 27.13
C PHE A 584 24.00 -4.20 25.72
N ALA A 585 23.81 -3.12 24.95
CA ALA A 585 23.27 -3.16 23.60
C ALA A 585 24.22 -2.51 22.57
N ASN A 586 24.12 -2.97 21.33
CA ASN A 586 24.83 -2.47 20.14
C ASN A 586 23.93 -1.64 19.22
N ALA A 587 22.61 -1.87 19.25
CA ALA A 587 21.61 -1.16 18.47
C ALA A 587 20.30 -1.04 19.27
N VAL A 588 19.38 -0.20 18.78
CA VAL A 588 18.09 0.06 19.44
C VAL A 588 16.93 -0.10 18.47
N VAL A 589 15.85 -0.74 18.92
CA VAL A 589 14.54 -0.74 18.24
C VAL A 589 13.59 0.20 18.95
N ILE A 590 12.90 1.06 18.20
CA ILE A 590 11.84 1.94 18.70
C ILE A 590 10.59 1.82 17.84
N ASN A 591 9.43 2.20 18.38
CA ASN A 591 8.20 2.27 17.59
C ASN A 591 8.15 3.53 16.69
N LYS A 592 7.31 3.47 15.65
CA LYS A 592 7.06 4.58 14.69
C LYS A 592 6.75 5.92 15.38
N ASP A 593 5.91 5.91 16.41
CA ASP A 593 5.46 7.12 17.11
C ASP A 593 6.56 7.77 17.97
N SER A 594 7.61 7.03 18.31
CA SER A 594 8.82 7.56 18.93
C SER A 594 9.70 8.35 17.95
N VAL A 595 9.42 8.29 16.64
CA VAL A 595 10.09 9.08 15.59
C VAL A 595 9.17 10.19 15.09
N PHE A 596 7.99 9.81 14.61
CA PHE A 596 6.97 10.72 14.12
C PHE A 596 5.68 10.53 14.94
N PRO A 597 5.54 11.24 16.08
CA PRO A 597 4.31 11.19 16.85
C PRO A 597 3.12 11.62 16.01
N ASN A 598 1.95 11.02 16.27
CA ASN A 598 0.72 11.33 15.56
C ASN A 598 -0.47 11.56 16.51
N SER A 599 -1.48 12.30 16.03
CA SER A 599 -2.76 12.47 16.70
C SER A 599 -3.88 12.35 15.67
N ASP A 600 -4.88 11.50 15.95
CA ASP A 600 -5.95 11.12 15.00
C ASP A 600 -5.40 10.77 13.60
N SER A 601 -4.28 10.05 13.55
CA SER A 601 -3.56 9.66 12.33
C SER A 601 -2.94 10.81 11.52
N PHE A 602 -2.66 11.97 12.13
CA PHE A 602 -1.85 13.04 11.51
C PHE A 602 -0.54 13.22 12.27
N LEU A 603 0.57 13.35 11.56
CA LEU A 603 1.87 13.59 12.18
C LEU A 603 1.87 14.95 12.88
N THR A 604 2.39 15.02 14.10
CA THR A 604 2.47 16.27 14.87
C THR A 604 3.87 16.90 14.84
N GLY A 605 4.88 16.16 14.38
CA GLY A 605 6.27 16.60 14.33
C GLY A 605 7.24 15.43 14.21
N GLN A 606 8.51 15.71 14.45
CA GLN A 606 9.60 14.72 14.50
C GLN A 606 10.32 14.84 15.85
N THR A 607 10.60 13.71 16.50
CA THR A 607 11.39 13.69 17.73
C THR A 607 12.90 13.75 17.43
N ASN A 608 13.71 14.01 18.45
CA ASN A 608 15.18 13.92 18.35
C ASN A 608 15.73 12.54 18.75
N VAL A 609 14.88 11.54 18.97
CA VAL A 609 15.28 10.23 19.52
C VAL A 609 16.30 9.54 18.60
N VAL A 610 16.02 9.50 17.29
CA VAL A 610 16.91 8.88 16.29
C VAL A 610 18.27 9.59 16.26
N GLU A 611 18.26 10.93 16.17
CA GLU A 611 19.47 11.74 16.14
C GLU A 611 20.34 11.50 17.38
N ARG A 612 19.74 11.47 18.58
CA ARG A 612 20.47 11.27 19.84
C ARG A 612 21.09 9.89 19.95
N LEU A 613 20.35 8.84 19.57
CA LEU A 613 20.87 7.47 19.55
C LEU A 613 22.04 7.32 18.58
N GLN A 614 21.89 7.85 17.35
CA GLN A 614 22.93 7.77 16.32
C GLN A 614 24.16 8.60 16.64
N LYS A 615 24.00 9.78 17.26
CA LYS A 615 25.12 10.59 17.77
C LYS A 615 25.96 9.82 18.79
N SER A 616 25.33 8.90 19.52
CA SER A 616 25.97 7.98 20.46
C SER A 616 26.39 6.65 19.83
N GLN A 617 26.43 6.58 18.49
CA GLN A 617 26.86 5.43 17.68
C GLN A 617 25.98 4.17 17.83
N LEU A 618 24.72 4.33 18.24
CA LEU A 618 23.74 3.25 18.24
C LEU A 618 22.92 3.30 16.94
N PRO A 619 22.97 2.26 16.10
CA PRO A 619 22.04 2.10 14.99
C PRO A 619 20.60 2.00 15.51
N VAL A 620 19.67 2.62 14.78
CA VAL A 620 18.25 2.67 15.14
C VAL A 620 17.43 1.92 14.10
N TYR A 621 16.68 0.93 14.54
CA TYR A 621 15.67 0.24 13.75
C TYR A 621 14.28 0.65 14.22
N VAL A 622 13.34 0.75 13.30
CA VAL A 622 11.96 1.16 13.63
C VAL A 622 10.97 0.06 13.30
N GLU A 623 10.05 -0.20 14.22
CA GLU A 623 8.89 -1.08 14.00
C GLU A 623 7.56 -0.34 14.21
N LEU A 624 6.46 -0.70 13.56
CA LEU A 624 6.29 -1.76 12.58
C LEU A 624 5.76 -1.17 11.27
N PHE A 625 6.47 -1.42 10.17
CA PHE A 625 6.04 -1.01 8.83
C PHE A 625 5.05 -2.01 8.24
N ARG A 626 3.99 -1.47 7.64
CA ARG A 626 2.82 -2.21 7.13
C ARG A 626 2.30 -1.55 5.86
N ASN A 627 1.80 -2.37 4.94
CA ASN A 627 1.28 -1.88 3.67
C ASN A 627 -0.18 -1.45 3.74
N GLU A 628 -0.97 -2.02 4.66
CA GLU A 628 -2.38 -1.68 4.78
C GLU A 628 -2.54 -0.18 5.07
N PHE A 629 -3.30 0.53 4.24
CA PHE A 629 -3.37 2.00 4.26
C PHE A 629 -3.83 2.61 5.60
N VAL A 630 -4.63 1.89 6.37
CA VAL A 630 -5.09 2.31 7.71
C VAL A 630 -4.00 2.25 8.79
N SER A 631 -2.83 1.68 8.49
CA SER A 631 -1.69 1.57 9.41
C SER A 631 -0.78 2.80 9.43
N GLN A 632 -1.06 3.77 8.55
CA GLN A 632 -0.20 4.91 8.24
C GLN A 632 -0.91 6.21 8.64
N ALA A 633 -0.13 7.23 8.99
CA ALA A 633 -0.65 8.58 9.11
C ALA A 633 -1.06 9.13 7.72
N TYR A 634 -2.03 10.03 7.68
CA TYR A 634 -2.51 10.66 6.44
C TYR A 634 -1.41 11.46 5.73
N ASP A 635 -0.40 11.94 6.45
CA ASP A 635 0.78 12.61 5.88
C ASP A 635 1.56 11.70 4.91
N PHE A 636 1.46 10.37 5.06
CA PHE A 636 2.06 9.42 4.13
C PHE A 636 1.15 9.05 2.95
N PHE A 637 0.00 9.69 2.82
CA PHE A 637 -0.94 9.54 1.70
C PHE A 637 -1.35 8.08 1.42
N SER A 638 -1.45 7.27 2.48
CA SER A 638 -1.79 5.85 2.37
C SER A 638 -0.81 5.04 1.50
N ASP A 639 0.42 5.54 1.30
CA ASP A 639 1.48 4.88 0.56
C ASP A 639 2.63 4.45 1.49
N ALA A 640 2.79 3.14 1.66
CA ALA A 640 3.87 2.56 2.46
C ALA A 640 5.28 2.95 1.97
N THR A 641 5.43 3.26 0.68
CA THR A 641 6.69 3.75 0.10
C THR A 641 6.99 5.16 0.59
N VAL A 642 5.98 6.03 0.67
CA VAL A 642 6.11 7.40 1.20
C VAL A 642 6.43 7.35 2.69
N GLU A 643 5.78 6.45 3.45
CA GLU A 643 6.13 6.20 4.85
C GLU A 643 7.61 5.80 4.97
N ILE A 644 8.04 4.74 4.29
CA ILE A 644 9.45 4.30 4.34
C ILE A 644 10.41 5.42 3.94
N ASN A 645 10.07 6.23 2.93
CA ASN A 645 10.87 7.38 2.52
C ASN A 645 11.05 8.41 3.65
N ALA A 646 9.98 8.72 4.38
CA ALA A 646 10.03 9.65 5.50
C ALA A 646 10.97 9.15 6.63
N TYR A 647 10.96 7.85 6.92
CA TYR A 647 11.82 7.28 7.96
C TYR A 647 13.29 7.12 7.52
N ILE A 648 13.52 6.68 6.28
CA ILE A 648 14.88 6.42 5.78
C ILE A 648 15.55 7.72 5.33
N TYR A 649 14.92 8.47 4.43
CA TYR A 649 15.51 9.69 3.87
C TYR A 649 15.30 10.91 4.79
N GLY A 650 14.15 10.98 5.49
CA GLY A 650 13.85 12.08 6.42
C GLY A 650 14.50 11.89 7.79
N ALA A 651 14.08 10.88 8.55
CA ALA A 651 14.59 10.64 9.92
C ALA A 651 15.98 9.98 9.95
N GLY A 652 16.42 9.34 8.87
CA GLY A 652 17.76 8.75 8.76
C GLY A 652 17.94 7.42 9.51
N ILE A 653 16.88 6.65 9.74
CA ILE A 653 16.98 5.38 10.51
C ILE A 653 17.84 4.33 9.77
N ASN A 654 18.41 3.38 10.50
CA ASN A 654 19.35 2.38 9.97
C ASN A 654 18.66 1.09 9.47
N GLY A 655 17.37 0.92 9.72
CA GLY A 655 16.63 -0.25 9.25
C GLY A 655 15.15 -0.24 9.58
N THR A 656 14.37 -0.93 8.77
CA THR A 656 12.93 -1.12 8.98
C THR A 656 12.68 -2.54 9.46
N ILE A 657 11.81 -2.68 10.47
CA ILE A 657 11.20 -3.96 10.83
C ILE A 657 9.80 -3.98 10.20
N THR A 658 9.56 -4.89 9.27
CA THR A 658 8.38 -4.86 8.38
C THR A 658 7.74 -6.23 8.21
N GLU A 659 6.40 -6.27 8.17
CA GLU A 659 5.64 -7.47 7.79
C GLU A 659 5.62 -7.69 6.26
N PHE A 660 6.10 -6.70 5.48
CA PHE A 660 6.14 -6.69 4.01
C PHE A 660 7.55 -6.36 3.50
N PRO A 661 8.51 -7.31 3.54
CA PRO A 661 9.88 -7.06 3.11
C PRO A 661 10.02 -6.59 1.66
N PHE A 662 9.11 -7.02 0.77
CA PHE A 662 9.12 -6.65 -0.64
C PHE A 662 9.09 -5.14 -0.84
N THR A 663 8.21 -4.45 -0.12
CA THR A 663 8.02 -2.99 -0.26
C THR A 663 9.26 -2.23 0.18
N ALA A 664 9.86 -2.59 1.32
CA ALA A 664 11.10 -1.97 1.80
C ALA A 664 12.30 -2.29 0.90
N ALA A 665 12.41 -3.53 0.42
CA ALA A 665 13.48 -3.94 -0.48
C ALA A 665 13.35 -3.27 -1.87
N ARG A 666 12.12 -3.11 -2.40
CA ARG A 666 11.83 -2.35 -3.63
C ARG A 666 12.25 -0.90 -3.46
N TYR A 667 11.89 -0.27 -2.32
CA TYR A 667 12.30 1.09 -2.00
C TYR A 667 13.83 1.29 -2.07
N LYS A 668 14.65 0.36 -1.53
CA LYS A 668 16.13 0.46 -1.59
C LYS A 668 16.71 0.66 -2.99
N ARG A 669 16.01 0.20 -4.03
CA ARG A 669 16.50 0.17 -5.41
C ARG A 669 15.91 1.27 -6.28
N ASN A 670 15.02 2.10 -5.72
CA ASN A 670 14.37 3.16 -6.48
C ASN A 670 15.42 4.09 -7.09
N ARG A 671 15.31 4.38 -8.39
CA ARG A 671 16.37 5.10 -9.13
C ARG A 671 16.43 6.59 -8.80
N CYS A 672 15.36 7.13 -8.21
CA CYS A 672 15.25 8.56 -7.89
C CYS A 672 16.20 8.97 -6.76
N LEU A 673 16.42 8.13 -5.75
CA LEU A 673 17.39 8.40 -4.69
C LEU A 673 18.85 8.38 -5.17
N GLY A 674 19.12 7.87 -6.37
CA GLY A 674 20.45 7.92 -7.00
C GLY A 674 20.72 9.18 -7.82
N ARG A 675 19.76 10.11 -7.91
CA ARG A 675 19.88 11.35 -8.68
C ARG A 675 20.48 12.46 -7.83
N GLU A 676 21.07 13.46 -8.49
CA GLU A 676 21.58 14.66 -7.83
C GLU A 676 20.43 15.48 -7.21
N GLU A 677 19.32 15.62 -7.95
CA GLU A 677 18.09 16.23 -7.45
C GLU A 677 17.02 15.15 -7.28
N VAL A 678 16.57 14.97 -6.03
CA VAL A 678 15.50 14.04 -5.69
C VAL A 678 14.15 14.68 -6.05
N PRO A 679 13.30 14.03 -6.85
CA PRO A 679 12.03 14.61 -7.28
C PRO A 679 11.04 14.77 -6.12
N PRO A 680 10.03 15.66 -6.22
CA PRO A 680 9.12 15.99 -5.13
C PRO A 680 8.38 14.79 -4.50
N TYR A 681 8.02 13.78 -5.30
CA TYR A 681 7.37 12.54 -4.85
C TYR A 681 8.31 11.56 -4.13
N MET A 682 9.60 11.88 -4.03
CA MET A 682 10.59 11.16 -3.21
C MET A 682 11.25 12.05 -2.16
N LEU A 683 10.77 13.28 -1.98
CA LEU A 683 11.13 14.08 -0.81
C LEU A 683 10.40 13.53 0.43
N PRO A 684 11.02 13.63 1.63
CA PRO A 684 10.36 13.21 2.84
C PRO A 684 9.20 14.16 3.12
N VAL A 685 8.10 13.61 3.62
CA VAL A 685 6.95 14.43 4.01
C VAL A 685 7.37 15.37 5.14
N ASN A 686 6.77 16.56 5.20
CA ASN A 686 7.00 17.48 6.31
C ASN A 686 6.08 17.09 7.49
N PRO A 687 6.60 16.56 8.61
CA PRO A 687 5.76 16.15 9.74
C PRO A 687 5.00 17.36 10.32
N GLY A 688 3.68 17.25 10.49
CA GLY A 688 2.82 18.38 10.87
C GLY A 688 2.44 19.29 9.70
N GLY A 689 2.91 19.00 8.49
CA GLY A 689 2.59 19.76 7.28
C GLY A 689 1.10 19.79 6.99
N LEU A 690 0.41 18.65 7.14
CA LEU A 690 -1.04 18.60 6.96
C LEU A 690 -1.80 19.40 8.03
N LEU A 691 -1.31 19.44 9.27
CA LEU A 691 -1.93 20.23 10.34
C LEU A 691 -1.91 21.72 10.02
N ASN A 692 -0.85 22.21 9.38
CA ASN A 692 -0.71 23.63 9.03
C ASN A 692 -1.70 24.11 7.97
N VAL A 693 -2.27 23.19 7.19
CA VAL A 693 -3.24 23.49 6.14
C VAL A 693 -4.67 23.08 6.51
N MET A 694 -4.89 22.56 7.71
CA MET A 694 -6.23 22.29 8.23
C MET A 694 -6.87 23.55 8.81
N SER A 695 -8.19 23.63 8.67
CA SER A 695 -9.02 24.60 9.38
C SER A 695 -8.84 24.45 10.90
N PRO A 696 -8.77 25.54 11.68
CA PRO A 696 -8.60 25.46 13.14
C PRO A 696 -9.65 24.61 13.86
N LEU A 697 -10.87 24.55 13.33
CA LEU A 697 -11.96 23.74 13.89
C LEU A 697 -11.82 22.24 13.58
N SER A 698 -11.00 21.89 12.58
CA SER A 698 -10.74 20.52 12.17
C SER A 698 -9.52 19.92 12.85
N LEU A 699 -8.67 20.71 13.51
CA LEU A 699 -7.45 20.22 14.14
C LEU A 699 -7.76 19.11 15.16
N PRO A 700 -6.96 18.05 15.21
CA PRO A 700 -7.08 17.06 16.28
C PRO A 700 -6.77 17.69 17.64
N PRO A 701 -7.30 17.12 18.74
CA PRO A 701 -6.98 17.60 20.08
C PRO A 701 -5.48 17.50 20.35
N ALA A 702 -4.93 18.49 21.06
CA ALA A 702 -3.54 18.43 21.48
C ALA A 702 -3.31 17.22 22.41
N GLN A 703 -2.34 16.37 22.08
CA GLN A 703 -1.96 15.24 22.90
C GLN A 703 -0.99 15.66 24.00
N ALA A 704 -0.99 14.91 25.10
CA ALA A 704 0.06 15.05 26.11
C ALA A 704 1.43 14.70 25.47
N PRO A 705 2.52 15.40 25.82
CA PRO A 705 3.84 15.04 25.35
C PRO A 705 4.18 13.58 25.71
N ASN A 706 4.75 12.85 24.76
CA ASN A 706 5.32 11.53 25.02
C ASN A 706 6.41 11.63 26.10
N GLN A 707 6.56 10.57 26.90
CA GLN A 707 7.46 10.57 28.05
C GLN A 707 8.94 10.66 27.63
N ASP A 708 9.76 11.23 28.50
CA ASP A 708 11.22 11.16 28.41
C ASP A 708 11.65 9.74 28.84
N PHE A 709 12.49 9.09 28.04
CA PHE A 709 13.13 7.84 28.43
C PHE A 709 14.37 8.11 29.31
N ILE A 710 14.38 7.56 30.52
CA ILE A 710 15.35 7.84 31.58
C ILE A 710 16.09 6.58 32.07
N GLU A 711 17.15 6.76 32.85
CA GLU A 711 17.99 5.66 33.39
C GLU A 711 17.18 4.61 34.18
N ALA A 712 16.15 5.05 34.89
CA ALA A 712 15.27 4.17 35.66
C ALA A 712 14.44 3.24 34.77
N ASP A 713 14.18 3.62 33.52
CA ASP A 713 13.44 2.80 32.55
C ASP A 713 14.34 1.71 31.92
N VAL A 714 15.66 1.91 31.98
CA VAL A 714 16.66 0.96 31.47
C VAL A 714 17.03 -0.10 32.52
N THR A 715 17.05 0.32 33.79
CA THR A 715 17.63 -0.47 34.88
C THR A 715 16.66 -1.54 35.37
N GLU A 716 17.05 -2.80 35.19
CA GLU A 716 16.29 -3.97 35.66
C GLU A 716 17.12 -4.81 36.64
N PRO A 717 16.47 -5.56 37.55
CA PRO A 717 17.17 -6.57 38.34
C PRO A 717 17.78 -7.65 37.43
N PRO A 718 18.90 -8.26 37.83
CA PRO A 718 19.47 -9.38 37.09
C PRO A 718 18.47 -10.54 37.03
N LEU A 719 18.48 -11.29 35.93
CA LEU A 719 17.62 -12.47 35.81
C LEU A 719 17.91 -13.47 36.92
N SER A 720 16.85 -13.98 37.54
CA SER A 720 16.94 -15.03 38.55
C SER A 720 17.52 -16.33 37.97
N PRO A 721 18.21 -17.15 38.81
CA PRO A 721 18.57 -18.52 38.42
C PRO A 721 17.34 -19.36 38.09
N VAL A 722 17.52 -20.38 37.25
CA VAL A 722 16.46 -21.33 36.91
C VAL A 722 15.99 -22.08 38.16
N ILE A 723 14.69 -22.05 38.44
CA ILE A 723 14.09 -22.86 39.49
C ILE A 723 13.57 -24.15 38.85
N ALA A 724 14.18 -25.29 39.20
CA ALA A 724 13.72 -26.58 38.68
C ALA A 724 12.26 -26.83 39.08
N LYS A 725 11.39 -27.07 38.09
CA LYS A 725 9.99 -27.42 38.34
C LYS A 725 9.91 -28.80 38.98
N ALA A 726 9.18 -28.94 40.09
CA ALA A 726 8.85 -30.25 40.63
C ALA A 726 8.00 -31.03 39.60
N PRO A 727 8.20 -32.35 39.40
CA PRO A 727 7.48 -33.11 38.40
C PRO A 727 5.98 -32.96 38.61
N THR A 728 5.28 -32.46 37.59
CA THR A 728 3.82 -32.32 37.62
C THR A 728 3.23 -33.72 37.50
N SER A 729 2.62 -34.22 38.59
CA SER A 729 1.87 -35.47 38.56
C SER A 729 0.84 -35.42 37.43
N THR A 730 0.82 -36.46 36.60
CA THR A 730 -0.11 -36.67 35.48
C THR A 730 -1.54 -36.25 35.85
N PRO A 731 -2.34 -35.61 34.96
CA PRO A 731 -3.66 -35.11 35.32
C PRO A 731 -4.54 -36.23 35.86
N GLY A 732 -4.78 -36.21 37.17
CA GLY A 732 -5.61 -37.19 37.86
C GLY A 732 -7.05 -37.13 37.35
N THR A 733 -7.58 -38.29 37.01
CA THR A 733 -8.99 -38.58 36.77
C THR A 733 -9.86 -37.97 37.90
N PRO A 734 -11.02 -37.36 37.58
CA PRO A 734 -11.69 -36.43 38.48
C PRO A 734 -12.14 -37.11 39.77
N SER A 735 -11.51 -36.73 40.88
CA SER A 735 -11.92 -37.15 42.21
C SER A 735 -13.04 -36.24 42.70
N THR A 736 -14.20 -36.87 42.86
CA THR A 736 -15.41 -36.45 43.56
C THR A 736 -15.29 -35.23 44.49
N ILE A 737 -16.10 -34.23 44.13
CA ILE A 737 -16.59 -33.06 44.86
C ILE A 737 -16.49 -33.25 46.38
N ALA A 738 -15.45 -32.69 47.00
CA ALA A 738 -15.48 -32.33 48.41
C ALA A 738 -16.28 -31.03 48.53
N GLN A 739 -17.34 -31.07 49.35
CA GLN A 739 -18.27 -29.97 49.59
C GLN A 739 -17.55 -28.69 50.03
N ALA A 740 -17.86 -27.59 49.36
CA ALA A 740 -17.40 -26.26 49.72
C ALA A 740 -17.93 -25.86 51.12
N PRO A 741 -17.08 -25.30 52.00
CA PRO A 741 -17.51 -24.81 53.30
C PRO A 741 -18.52 -23.68 53.16
N SER A 742 -19.61 -23.77 53.94
CA SER A 742 -20.60 -22.74 54.15
C SER A 742 -19.97 -21.49 54.78
N GLY A 743 -19.55 -20.54 53.94
CA GLY A 743 -19.03 -19.23 54.34
C GLY A 743 -19.87 -18.13 53.72
N GLN A 744 -20.96 -17.75 54.38
CA GLN A 744 -21.69 -16.52 54.10
C GLN A 744 -20.74 -15.32 54.24
N THR A 745 -20.26 -14.77 53.14
CA THR A 745 -19.63 -13.45 53.14
C THR A 745 -20.23 -12.63 52.00
N ARG A 746 -20.90 -11.55 52.41
CA ARG A 746 -21.70 -10.63 51.61
C ARG A 746 -20.96 -10.15 50.37
N LEU A 747 -21.55 -10.39 49.19
CA LEU A 747 -21.27 -9.64 47.96
C LEU A 747 -21.44 -8.14 48.24
N LYS A 748 -20.34 -7.38 48.22
CA LYS A 748 -20.41 -5.94 48.00
C LYS A 748 -20.69 -5.70 46.53
N LEU A 749 -21.97 -5.49 46.27
CA LEU A 749 -22.58 -5.09 45.02
C LEU A 749 -22.18 -3.64 44.70
N SER A 750 -21.06 -3.40 44.02
CA SER A 750 -20.76 -2.07 43.47
C SER A 750 -19.63 -2.14 42.44
N LEU A 751 -19.96 -2.38 41.17
CA LEU A 751 -19.26 -1.87 39.96
C LEU A 751 -19.81 -2.45 38.63
N LEU A 752 -21.09 -2.83 38.58
CA LEU A 752 -21.78 -3.20 37.33
C LEU A 752 -22.67 -2.07 36.76
N LEU A 753 -22.41 -0.81 37.12
CA LEU A 753 -23.21 0.34 36.69
C LEU A 753 -22.54 1.27 35.67
N SER A 754 -21.33 0.97 35.18
CA SER A 754 -20.73 1.74 34.08
C SER A 754 -20.99 1.16 32.69
N VAL A 755 -21.45 -0.09 32.56
CA VAL A 755 -21.66 -0.73 31.24
C VAL A 755 -23.08 -0.51 30.69
N PHE A 756 -24.04 -0.05 31.51
CA PHE A 756 -25.42 0.15 31.08
C PHE A 756 -25.75 1.56 30.55
N PHE A 757 -24.84 2.53 30.64
CA PHE A 757 -25.09 3.89 30.14
C PHE A 757 -24.55 4.19 28.73
N LEU A 758 -23.71 3.32 28.16
CA LEU A 758 -23.19 3.53 26.79
C LEU A 758 -24.06 2.92 25.69
N SER A 759 -24.98 2.00 26.00
CA SER A 759 -25.85 1.37 25.00
C SER A 759 -27.17 2.11 24.71
N LEU A 760 -27.47 3.22 25.41
CA LEU A 760 -28.70 3.99 25.17
C LEU A 760 -28.51 5.34 24.45
N LEU A 761 -27.31 5.64 23.96
CA LEU A 761 -27.05 6.83 23.11
C LEU A 761 -26.90 6.50 21.62
N LEU A 762 -27.17 5.25 21.22
CA LEU A 762 -27.12 4.78 19.82
C LEU A 762 -28.47 4.20 19.33
N LEU A 763 -29.56 4.52 20.02
CA LEU A 763 -30.95 4.41 19.56
C LEU A 763 -31.56 5.81 19.60
#